data_AF-A0A1G9V5L0-F1
#
_entry.id   AF-A0A1G9V5L0-F1
#
_cell.length_a   1.000
_cell.length_b   1.000
_cell.length_c   1.000
_cell.angle_alpha   90.00
_cell.angle_beta   90.00
_cell.angle_gamma   90.00
#
_symmetry.space_group_name_H-M   'P 1'
#
loop_
_entity.id
_entity.type
_entity.pdbx_description
1 polymer ?
#
loop_
_entity_poly.entity_id
_entity_poly.type
_entity_poly.pdbx_seq_one_letter_code
_entity_poly.pdbx_strand_id
1 'polypeptide(L)'
;MSTPADLHRPATRASLIRDRFANPEAADRPGIRWWWQQPVPVGELLEELRAIAAAGFGEVEIAFSPGFWADAAQREALGAVLAEARRLGVGVAMTLGAAWPLQTPNTARGTAYAAQELQYGVAWVEGDRRSAALADTGRGAAESSAPADSLGGAITTPVPAPFDDPDRERGGKLIAVVAARVVQRGTPPRVVDSGNPWGKPTKIIEPERSTLLDETTLTVLTGAVRGEGTSAVVTWRPGPGQWALMAFWSRDSEQGVTSFLDATAARAALGYLDEHQIGAAGAAALEAEGSTATELFEDSLELNADCLFWSPELLQRFRDLRGYDPTRYLPLLIAHGQCRYWVPEAPPRPDFDSAGPDGAPTDLGRRVRTDYDRTVTDLYVSDHLALIQDWAAGHGMRHKAQAAYGQNLEPVRSFRELVRCGGRAEVESLNSGDRVPMRMDHPNWRFALDWQRSCVGGAHQGGAVRVSTELGAQMDKCYDFSLADYRHMLDKEWAVGVTKPFVHGFAAQDPEAPWPTRGRFGTVVSESWNHRHFPQWEHWRGLTDYWARGTAVLETGTPRVDVAVYRDGFLTTAARGNAEADATAPDRLIDAETLERAGYSVQLLDPVGLAEEGAIGREPGTAGGAGEVPAGAGEAARDQADADRVVLFPEGPAYRALILDAALQGGTIPLNAARALARAAAAGLAIVIVGQPPTGDAGWGGDDRDEAVHEAITAVLAGPCVKRVDGWEDVPGALAALGVRPRVTWRGPVLLSQVRDAAEGRYVLVYNPGSQAVALPLEIEGTGRLEVLDLDAGTITPVGAEAAAGVTRVQVALEPLGLAVLRVVPGEPGPGTGEVAGAGGACAVAGAVIGMGAIEALGAAGEELALVDWSLTVTSEEPGGPRTIVLPGQGPGDWREVPVLKDVSGTGVYQARVELGVGGDAARAALADAVLRLGELGGSALVRVGDREFGPVLRDDAAVPVGSALAAAAAAGQDPIIEIEVRTTLRNATLAADVYMKGPWAVEHPSVPHGLLGPVCLLP
;
A
#
# COMPACT_ATOMS: atom_id res chain seq x y z
N MET A 1 -20.59 23.37 -4.91
CA MET A 1 -20.47 22.10 -5.65
C MET A 1 -19.11 22.11 -6.32
N SER A 2 -18.34 21.04 -6.17
CA SER A 2 -17.05 20.88 -6.85
C SER A 2 -17.30 20.75 -8.35
N THR A 3 -16.58 21.49 -9.19
CA THR A 3 -16.64 21.30 -10.64
C THR A 3 -15.82 20.05 -11.03
N PRO A 4 -16.07 19.42 -12.19
CA PRO A 4 -15.19 18.35 -12.68
C PRO A 4 -13.72 18.76 -12.69
N ALA A 5 -13.42 20.02 -13.03
CA ALA A 5 -12.07 20.58 -12.99
C ALA A 5 -11.45 20.61 -11.57
N ASP A 6 -12.26 20.71 -10.51
CA ASP A 6 -11.79 20.65 -9.12
C ASP A 6 -11.51 19.21 -8.67
N LEU A 7 -12.16 18.21 -9.29
CA LEU A 7 -11.91 16.79 -9.03
C LEU A 7 -10.59 16.33 -9.65
N HIS A 8 -10.20 16.92 -10.79
CA HIS A 8 -8.90 16.71 -11.42
C HIS A 8 -7.74 17.45 -10.73
N ARG A 9 -7.99 18.19 -9.64
CA ARG A 9 -6.95 18.85 -8.86
C ARG A 9 -6.74 18.16 -7.52
N PRO A 10 -5.48 17.92 -7.09
CA PRO A 10 -5.19 17.48 -5.74
C PRO A 10 -5.73 18.48 -4.72
N ALA A 11 -6.46 17.99 -3.71
CA ALA A 11 -6.91 18.84 -2.61
C ALA A 11 -5.71 19.19 -1.72
N THR A 12 -5.46 20.47 -1.48
CA THR A 12 -4.35 20.92 -0.65
C THR A 12 -4.85 21.83 0.46
N ARG A 13 -4.56 21.47 1.71
CA ARG A 13 -4.75 22.35 2.86
C ARG A 13 -3.44 23.07 3.16
N ALA A 14 -3.42 24.39 3.07
CA ALA A 14 -2.19 25.16 3.31
C ALA A 14 -1.84 25.30 4.80
N SER A 15 -2.83 25.25 5.70
CA SER A 15 -2.63 25.43 7.14
C SER A 15 -3.66 24.71 8.01
N LEU A 16 -3.26 24.37 9.23
CA LEU A 16 -4.09 23.77 10.29
C LEU A 16 -4.22 24.71 11.48
N ILE A 17 -5.46 25.16 11.70
CA ILE A 17 -5.84 25.96 12.88
C ILE A 17 -6.13 25.07 14.10
N ARG A 18 -5.91 25.62 15.30
CA ARG A 18 -6.08 24.91 16.58
C ARG A 18 -7.48 24.27 16.73
N ASP A 19 -8.53 24.99 16.34
CA ASP A 19 -9.91 24.51 16.50
C ASP A 19 -10.20 23.28 15.63
N ARG A 20 -9.65 23.23 14.40
CA ARG A 20 -9.77 22.08 13.49
C ARG A 20 -8.95 20.89 13.98
N PHE A 21 -7.79 21.13 14.59
CA PHE A 21 -7.02 20.05 15.21
C PHE A 21 -7.77 19.45 16.41
N ALA A 22 -8.35 20.29 17.27
CA ALA A 22 -9.15 19.82 18.39
C ALA A 22 -10.43 19.09 17.93
N ASN A 23 -11.07 19.60 16.87
CA ASN A 23 -12.31 19.09 16.31
C ASN A 23 -12.19 18.89 14.78
N PRO A 24 -11.62 17.75 14.34
CA PRO A 24 -11.46 17.46 12.91
C PRO A 24 -12.78 17.48 12.14
N GLU A 25 -12.71 17.89 10.88
CA GLU A 25 -13.88 17.87 9.99
C GLU A 25 -14.19 16.43 9.54
N ALA A 26 -15.41 16.20 9.02
CA ALA A 26 -15.81 14.88 8.52
C ALA A 26 -14.86 14.33 7.44
N ALA A 27 -14.27 15.20 6.61
CA ALA A 27 -13.31 14.79 5.59
C ALA A 27 -12.00 14.22 6.17
N ASP A 28 -11.61 14.64 7.38
CA ASP A 28 -10.42 14.16 8.10
C ASP A 28 -10.70 12.84 8.83
N ARG A 29 -11.96 12.53 9.11
CA ARG A 29 -12.36 11.28 9.79
C ARG A 29 -12.17 10.05 8.91
N PRO A 30 -11.88 8.89 9.54
CA PRO A 30 -11.64 7.64 8.81
C PRO A 30 -12.89 7.15 8.08
N GLY A 31 -12.66 6.28 7.09
CA GLY A 31 -13.70 5.53 6.41
C GLY A 31 -13.89 4.13 6.99
N ILE A 32 -15.01 3.48 6.69
CA ILE A 32 -15.22 2.05 6.91
C ILE A 32 -15.88 1.42 5.69
N ARG A 33 -15.34 0.29 5.22
CA ARG A 33 -15.97 -0.46 4.13
C ARG A 33 -17.23 -1.16 4.67
N TRP A 34 -18.34 -1.08 3.95
CA TRP A 34 -19.65 -1.57 4.38
C TRP A 34 -20.20 -2.55 3.36
N TRP A 35 -20.18 -3.84 3.68
CA TRP A 35 -20.53 -4.90 2.74
C TRP A 35 -22.03 -5.12 2.65
N TRP A 36 -22.58 -4.82 1.47
CA TRP A 36 -23.97 -5.07 1.10
C TRP A 36 -24.07 -6.40 0.36
N GLN A 37 -24.24 -7.48 1.14
CA GLN A 37 -24.12 -8.85 0.65
C GLN A 37 -25.40 -9.40 0.01
N GLN A 38 -26.51 -9.10 0.65
CA GLN A 38 -27.85 -9.52 0.26
C GLN A 38 -28.83 -8.38 0.58
N PRO A 39 -30.07 -8.42 0.07
CA PRO A 39 -31.01 -7.34 0.29
C PRO A 39 -31.28 -7.14 1.78
N VAL A 40 -30.96 -5.95 2.28
CA VAL A 40 -31.23 -5.52 3.66
C VAL A 40 -32.32 -4.44 3.61
N PRO A 41 -33.33 -4.48 4.51
CA PRO A 41 -34.33 -3.42 4.57
C PRO A 41 -33.69 -2.05 4.79
N VAL A 42 -34.17 -1.03 4.08
CA VAL A 42 -33.63 0.34 4.16
C VAL A 42 -33.54 0.85 5.60
N GLY A 43 -34.53 0.54 6.44
CA GLY A 43 -34.54 0.95 7.85
C GLY A 43 -33.32 0.45 8.64
N GLU A 44 -32.88 -0.78 8.40
CA GLU A 44 -31.68 -1.37 9.03
C GLU A 44 -30.42 -0.66 8.54
N LEU A 45 -30.30 -0.42 7.22
CA LEU A 45 -29.16 0.30 6.65
C LEU A 45 -29.03 1.73 7.22
N LEU A 46 -30.16 2.41 7.45
CA LEU A 46 -30.15 3.74 8.08
C LEU A 46 -29.77 3.69 9.57
N GLU A 47 -30.11 2.63 10.29
CA GLU A 47 -29.66 2.40 11.68
C GLU A 47 -28.15 2.17 11.72
N GLU A 48 -27.64 1.29 10.86
CA GLU A 48 -26.21 0.99 10.74
C GLU A 48 -25.40 2.23 10.39
N LEU A 49 -25.85 3.03 9.41
CA LEU A 49 -25.19 4.29 9.06
C LEU A 49 -25.11 5.27 10.25
N ARG A 50 -26.16 5.36 11.07
CA ARG A 50 -26.14 6.18 12.29
C ARG A 50 -25.16 5.63 13.33
N ALA A 51 -25.10 4.32 13.50
CA ALA A 51 -24.16 3.69 14.42
C ALA A 51 -22.71 3.91 13.98
N ILE A 52 -22.43 3.76 12.68
CA ILE A 52 -21.12 4.07 12.07
C ILE A 52 -20.76 5.55 12.28
N ALA A 53 -21.69 6.47 12.02
CA ALA A 53 -21.47 7.89 12.25
C ALA A 53 -21.22 8.21 13.74
N ALA A 54 -21.96 7.58 14.66
CA ALA A 54 -21.79 7.75 16.11
C ALA A 54 -20.42 7.25 16.60
N ALA A 55 -19.91 6.16 16.00
CA ALA A 55 -18.57 5.65 16.20
C ALA A 55 -17.46 6.57 15.63
N GLY A 56 -17.83 7.70 14.99
CA GLY A 56 -16.92 8.75 14.55
C GLY A 56 -16.32 8.54 13.16
N PHE A 57 -16.83 7.58 12.38
CA PHE A 57 -16.49 7.47 10.97
C PHE A 57 -17.10 8.64 10.18
N GLY A 58 -16.30 9.24 9.31
CA GLY A 58 -16.73 10.35 8.45
C GLY A 58 -17.18 9.91 7.08
N GLU A 59 -17.00 8.63 6.75
CA GLU A 59 -17.22 8.09 5.42
C GLU A 59 -17.54 6.60 5.49
N VAL A 60 -18.46 6.14 4.65
CA VAL A 60 -18.70 4.72 4.39
C VAL A 60 -18.37 4.40 2.95
N GLU A 61 -17.81 3.22 2.70
CA GLU A 61 -17.61 2.70 1.36
C GLU A 61 -18.51 1.49 1.13
N ILE A 62 -19.58 1.66 0.36
CA ILE A 62 -20.50 0.57 0.06
C ILE A 62 -19.81 -0.42 -0.88
N ALA A 63 -19.52 -1.61 -0.36
CA ALA A 63 -18.99 -2.71 -1.14
C ALA A 63 -20.14 -3.62 -1.59
N PHE A 64 -20.48 -3.53 -2.87
CA PHE A 64 -21.58 -4.29 -3.45
C PHE A 64 -21.23 -5.77 -3.63
N SER A 65 -22.28 -6.58 -3.73
CA SER A 65 -22.18 -8.02 -3.97
C SER A 65 -23.24 -8.45 -4.96
N PRO A 66 -23.06 -9.57 -5.69
CA PRO A 66 -24.02 -10.00 -6.68
C PRO A 66 -25.44 -10.22 -6.12
N GLY A 67 -25.55 -10.52 -4.81
CA GLY A 67 -26.84 -10.68 -4.13
C GLY A 67 -27.60 -9.38 -3.86
N PHE A 68 -26.96 -8.21 -3.92
CA PHE A 68 -27.60 -6.91 -3.67
C PHE A 68 -26.94 -5.79 -4.49
N TRP A 69 -27.09 -5.87 -5.81
CA TRP A 69 -26.45 -4.96 -6.75
C TRP A 69 -27.22 -4.86 -8.07
N ALA A 70 -27.16 -3.68 -8.69
CA ALA A 70 -27.68 -3.40 -10.02
C ALA A 70 -29.20 -3.61 -10.21
N ASP A 71 -29.98 -3.61 -9.13
CA ASP A 71 -31.44 -3.74 -9.14
C ASP A 71 -32.17 -2.52 -8.54
N ALA A 72 -33.49 -2.55 -8.56
CA ALA A 72 -34.29 -1.43 -8.05
C ALA A 72 -34.16 -1.24 -6.54
N ALA A 73 -34.01 -2.34 -5.78
CA ALA A 73 -33.91 -2.29 -4.32
C ALA A 73 -32.58 -1.66 -3.88
N GLN A 74 -31.48 -2.01 -4.55
CA GLN A 74 -30.17 -1.41 -4.29
C GLN A 74 -30.20 0.10 -4.58
N ARG A 75 -30.79 0.53 -5.70
CA ARG A 75 -30.87 1.96 -6.04
C ARG A 75 -31.78 2.74 -5.08
N GLU A 76 -32.87 2.15 -4.61
CA GLU A 76 -33.72 2.73 -3.55
C GLU A 76 -32.93 2.91 -2.25
N ALA A 77 -32.24 1.86 -1.81
CA ALA A 77 -31.41 1.89 -0.61
C ALA A 77 -30.28 2.92 -0.72
N LEU A 78 -29.58 2.98 -1.85
CA LEU A 78 -28.52 3.96 -2.12
C LEU A 78 -29.06 5.40 -2.00
N GLY A 79 -30.22 5.69 -2.60
CA GLY A 79 -30.85 7.01 -2.50
C GLY A 79 -31.20 7.39 -1.06
N ALA A 80 -31.75 6.46 -0.28
CA ALA A 80 -32.07 6.69 1.13
C ALA A 80 -30.81 6.91 2.00
N VAL A 81 -29.76 6.11 1.75
CA VAL A 81 -28.48 6.22 2.46
C VAL A 81 -27.79 7.54 2.15
N LEU A 82 -27.74 7.98 0.89
CA LEU A 82 -27.19 9.29 0.53
C LEU A 82 -27.96 10.45 1.19
N ALA A 83 -29.28 10.35 1.29
CA ALA A 83 -30.10 11.36 1.95
C ALA A 83 -29.83 11.43 3.46
N GLU A 84 -29.70 10.28 4.14
CA GLU A 84 -29.39 10.23 5.56
C GLU A 84 -27.93 10.61 5.85
N ALA A 85 -26.99 10.18 5.00
CA ALA A 85 -25.58 10.52 5.09
C ALA A 85 -25.38 12.04 5.01
N ARG A 86 -26.14 12.72 4.14
CA ARG A 86 -26.20 14.19 4.11
C ARG A 86 -26.67 14.81 5.43
N ARG A 87 -27.68 14.22 6.08
CA ARG A 87 -28.17 14.70 7.38
C ARG A 87 -27.13 14.52 8.49
N LEU A 88 -26.31 13.47 8.38
CA LEU A 88 -25.24 13.14 9.34
C LEU A 88 -23.91 13.83 9.03
N GLY A 89 -23.73 14.34 7.80
CA GLY A 89 -22.43 14.87 7.33
C GLY A 89 -21.41 13.78 7.01
N VAL A 90 -21.87 12.60 6.59
CA VAL A 90 -21.04 11.42 6.28
C VAL A 90 -20.89 11.29 4.76
N GLY A 91 -19.65 11.04 4.30
CA GLY A 91 -19.35 10.73 2.90
C GLY A 91 -19.78 9.31 2.52
N VAL A 92 -20.13 9.09 1.25
CA VAL A 92 -20.50 7.78 0.71
C VAL A 92 -19.64 7.49 -0.53
N ALA A 93 -18.69 6.59 -0.37
CA ALA A 93 -17.99 5.94 -1.46
C ALA A 93 -18.69 4.62 -1.83
N MET A 94 -18.38 4.05 -2.99
CA MET A 94 -18.90 2.73 -3.39
C MET A 94 -18.01 2.02 -4.39
N THR A 95 -18.03 0.69 -4.41
CA THR A 95 -17.24 -0.12 -5.35
C THR A 95 -17.69 0.05 -6.82
N LEU A 96 -16.75 -0.14 -7.75
CA LEU A 96 -17.02 -0.32 -9.16
C LEU A 96 -17.62 -1.71 -9.40
N GLY A 97 -18.95 -1.79 -9.43
CA GLY A 97 -19.63 -3.07 -9.56
C GLY A 97 -19.63 -3.90 -8.28
N ALA A 98 -20.04 -5.16 -8.43
CA ALA A 98 -20.14 -6.14 -7.35
C ALA A 98 -19.04 -7.23 -7.40
N ALA A 99 -18.07 -7.08 -8.29
CA ALA A 99 -16.97 -8.01 -8.50
C ALA A 99 -15.64 -7.28 -8.36
N TRP A 100 -14.68 -7.97 -7.76
CA TRP A 100 -13.26 -7.67 -7.77
C TRP A 100 -12.60 -8.91 -8.37
N PRO A 101 -11.86 -8.79 -9.47
CA PRO A 101 -11.57 -7.57 -10.24
C PRO A 101 -12.83 -7.05 -10.97
N LEU A 102 -12.79 -5.82 -11.51
CA LEU A 102 -13.93 -5.23 -12.21
C LEU A 102 -14.49 -6.18 -13.28
N GLN A 103 -15.76 -6.53 -13.12
CA GLN A 103 -16.51 -7.32 -14.08
C GLN A 103 -17.96 -6.86 -14.08
N THR A 104 -18.51 -6.71 -15.28
CA THR A 104 -19.94 -6.49 -15.51
C THR A 104 -20.49 -7.59 -16.42
N PRO A 105 -21.79 -7.89 -16.38
CA PRO A 105 -22.39 -8.90 -17.25
C PRO A 105 -22.10 -8.74 -18.75
N ASN A 106 -21.93 -7.50 -19.24
CA ASN A 106 -21.60 -7.24 -20.64
C ASN A 106 -20.09 -7.33 -20.95
N THR A 107 -19.21 -7.52 -19.97
CA THR A 107 -17.76 -7.67 -20.15
C THR A 107 -17.21 -9.01 -19.69
N ALA A 108 -18.08 -9.92 -19.27
CA ALA A 108 -17.71 -11.28 -18.88
C ALA A 108 -17.20 -12.13 -20.06
N ARG A 109 -16.67 -13.32 -19.76
CA ARG A 109 -16.24 -14.32 -20.76
C ARG A 109 -17.27 -14.51 -21.88
N GLY A 110 -16.78 -14.58 -23.13
CA GLY A 110 -17.58 -14.75 -24.34
C GLY A 110 -18.04 -13.43 -24.95
N THR A 111 -17.72 -12.29 -24.33
CA THR A 111 -17.97 -10.95 -24.86
C THR A 111 -16.72 -10.39 -25.55
N ALA A 112 -16.89 -9.35 -26.35
CA ALA A 112 -15.76 -8.67 -27.00
C ALA A 112 -14.86 -7.87 -26.03
N TYR A 113 -15.25 -7.75 -24.76
CA TYR A 113 -14.62 -6.88 -23.76
C TYR A 113 -13.94 -7.66 -22.63
N ALA A 114 -14.02 -8.99 -22.66
CA ALA A 114 -13.34 -9.84 -21.70
C ALA A 114 -11.82 -9.71 -21.86
N ALA A 115 -11.10 -9.67 -20.73
CA ALA A 115 -9.66 -9.70 -20.68
C ALA A 115 -9.12 -10.87 -21.54
N GLN A 116 -8.18 -10.57 -22.43
CA GLN A 116 -7.60 -11.55 -23.36
C GLN A 116 -6.23 -12.01 -22.88
N GLU A 117 -5.82 -13.17 -23.38
CA GLU A 117 -4.47 -13.70 -23.28
C GLU A 117 -3.94 -14.12 -24.65
N LEU A 118 -2.61 -14.10 -24.81
CA LEU A 118 -1.92 -14.64 -25.98
C LEU A 118 -1.33 -16.01 -25.64
N GLN A 119 -1.73 -17.05 -26.35
CA GLN A 119 -1.19 -18.41 -26.22
C GLN A 119 -0.57 -18.89 -27.54
N TYR A 120 0.40 -19.80 -27.50
CA TYR A 120 1.07 -20.31 -28.68
C TYR A 120 0.91 -21.81 -28.92
N GLY A 121 1.06 -22.19 -30.19
CA GLY A 121 1.34 -23.55 -30.63
C GLY A 121 2.68 -23.61 -31.35
N VAL A 122 3.35 -24.77 -31.33
CA VAL A 122 4.64 -24.96 -32.03
C VAL A 122 4.68 -26.26 -32.83
N ALA A 123 5.18 -26.17 -34.06
CA ALA A 123 5.57 -27.30 -34.89
C ALA A 123 7.10 -27.29 -35.09
N TRP A 124 7.71 -28.45 -34.92
CA TRP A 124 9.15 -28.65 -35.11
C TRP A 124 9.41 -29.15 -36.53
N VAL A 125 10.24 -28.43 -37.26
CA VAL A 125 10.45 -28.63 -38.70
C VAL A 125 11.94 -28.85 -38.97
N GLU A 126 12.27 -29.90 -39.72
CA GLU A 126 13.63 -30.14 -40.18
C GLU A 126 13.81 -29.47 -41.56
N GLY A 127 14.74 -28.51 -41.63
CA GLY A 127 15.19 -27.94 -42.89
C GLY A 127 16.03 -28.92 -43.71
N ASP A 128 16.13 -28.69 -45.02
CA ASP A 128 16.79 -29.63 -45.94
C ASP A 128 18.25 -29.89 -45.53
N ARG A 129 18.56 -31.17 -45.26
CA ARG A 129 19.90 -31.65 -44.82
C ARG A 129 20.93 -31.68 -45.97
N ARG A 130 20.54 -31.40 -47.22
CA ARG A 130 21.43 -31.58 -48.38
C ARG A 130 22.54 -30.53 -48.54
N SER A 131 22.57 -29.44 -47.77
CA SER A 131 23.68 -28.47 -47.86
C SER A 131 24.84 -28.74 -46.88
N ALA A 132 24.66 -29.58 -45.86
CA ALA A 132 25.70 -29.86 -44.87
C ALA A 132 26.79 -30.84 -45.39
N ALA A 133 26.47 -31.65 -46.40
CA ALA A 133 27.41 -32.63 -46.97
C ALA A 133 28.37 -32.05 -48.02
N LEU A 134 28.24 -30.78 -48.41
CA LEU A 134 29.07 -30.13 -49.43
C LEU A 134 30.22 -29.28 -48.86
N ALA A 135 30.29 -29.10 -47.54
CA ALA A 135 31.37 -28.36 -46.89
C ALA A 135 32.59 -29.22 -46.50
N ASP A 136 32.50 -30.56 -46.60
CA ASP A 136 33.54 -31.49 -46.12
C ASP A 136 34.10 -32.46 -47.19
N THR A 137 34.15 -32.06 -48.46
CA THR A 137 34.93 -32.81 -49.46
C THR A 137 35.79 -31.90 -50.32
N GLY A 138 37.00 -31.64 -49.83
CA GLY A 138 38.09 -31.20 -50.70
C GLY A 138 38.53 -32.34 -51.64
N ARG A 139 38.61 -31.99 -52.94
CA ARG A 139 39.30 -32.66 -54.07
C ARG A 139 38.49 -33.65 -54.91
N GLY A 140 38.26 -33.24 -56.17
CA GLY A 140 38.02 -34.15 -57.30
C GLY A 140 37.08 -33.57 -58.35
N ALA A 141 37.64 -33.10 -59.47
CA ALA A 141 36.90 -32.54 -60.60
C ALA A 141 36.05 -33.59 -61.34
N ALA A 142 34.83 -33.20 -61.74
CA ALA A 142 34.22 -33.59 -63.02
C ALA A 142 32.98 -32.72 -63.28
N GLU A 143 32.89 -32.22 -64.51
CA GLU A 143 31.79 -31.43 -65.05
C GLU A 143 30.45 -32.16 -64.92
N SER A 144 29.50 -31.51 -64.26
CA SER A 144 28.08 -31.84 -64.32
C SER A 144 27.32 -30.51 -64.37
N SER A 145 26.95 -30.11 -65.58
CA SER A 145 25.98 -29.06 -65.84
C SER A 145 24.59 -29.56 -65.45
N ALA A 146 24.30 -29.57 -64.15
CA ALA A 146 22.94 -29.63 -63.63
C ALA A 146 22.51 -28.20 -63.26
N PRO A 147 21.30 -27.76 -63.62
CA PRO A 147 20.85 -26.41 -63.35
C PRO A 147 20.82 -26.13 -61.85
N ALA A 148 21.31 -24.95 -61.46
CA ALA A 148 21.36 -24.44 -60.10
C ALA A 148 19.99 -24.03 -59.53
N ASP A 149 18.94 -24.83 -59.77
CA ASP A 149 17.54 -24.54 -59.44
C ASP A 149 16.93 -25.57 -58.47
N SER A 150 17.68 -25.99 -57.45
CA SER A 150 17.10 -26.74 -56.33
C SER A 150 17.73 -26.36 -54.98
N LEU A 151 17.70 -25.05 -54.70
CA LEU A 151 17.79 -24.52 -53.35
C LEU A 151 16.50 -24.90 -52.58
N GLY A 152 16.64 -25.66 -51.49
CA GLY A 152 15.66 -26.00 -50.45
C GLY A 152 14.17 -25.87 -50.83
N GLY A 153 13.51 -26.99 -51.08
CA GLY A 153 12.09 -27.03 -51.46
C GLY A 153 11.20 -26.30 -50.44
N ALA A 154 10.21 -25.55 -50.95
CA ALA A 154 9.17 -25.03 -50.08
C ALA A 154 8.43 -26.18 -49.41
N ILE A 155 8.22 -26.06 -48.11
CA ILE A 155 7.45 -27.02 -47.32
C ILE A 155 6.10 -26.38 -46.96
N THR A 156 5.07 -27.20 -46.85
CA THR A 156 3.77 -26.80 -46.32
C THR A 156 3.63 -27.38 -44.92
N THR A 157 3.47 -26.51 -43.92
CA THR A 157 3.31 -26.91 -42.52
C THR A 157 1.92 -26.48 -42.04
N PRO A 158 1.13 -27.33 -41.36
CA PRO A 158 -0.09 -26.91 -40.68
C PRO A 158 0.21 -25.78 -39.68
N VAL A 159 -0.70 -24.81 -39.57
CA VAL A 159 -0.60 -23.78 -38.53
C VAL A 159 -0.86 -24.43 -37.16
N PRO A 160 0.13 -24.43 -36.25
CA PRO A 160 -0.02 -25.08 -34.95
C PRO A 160 -1.21 -24.53 -34.15
N ALA A 161 -1.97 -25.42 -33.51
CA ALA A 161 -2.96 -25.04 -32.50
C ALA A 161 -2.26 -24.75 -31.16
N PRO A 162 -2.85 -23.93 -30.26
CA PRO A 162 -2.38 -23.76 -28.88
C PRO A 162 -2.08 -25.12 -28.22
N PHE A 163 -0.94 -25.24 -27.54
CA PHE A 163 -0.52 -26.56 -27.01
C PHE A 163 -1.45 -27.09 -25.90
N ASP A 164 -2.13 -26.20 -25.19
CA ASP A 164 -3.08 -26.51 -24.11
C ASP A 164 -4.53 -26.63 -24.60
N ASP A 165 -4.78 -26.35 -25.88
CA ASP A 165 -6.09 -26.43 -26.54
C ASP A 165 -5.92 -26.91 -28.00
N PRO A 166 -5.50 -28.18 -28.21
CA PRO A 166 -5.19 -28.71 -29.54
C PRO A 166 -6.40 -28.76 -30.47
N ASP A 167 -7.60 -28.91 -29.89
CA ASP A 167 -8.87 -28.96 -30.62
C ASP A 167 -9.51 -27.56 -30.81
N ARG A 168 -8.91 -26.52 -30.22
CA ARG A 168 -9.35 -25.11 -30.26
C ARG A 168 -10.77 -24.91 -29.71
N GLU A 169 -11.10 -25.60 -28.63
CA GLU A 169 -12.40 -25.53 -27.96
C GLU A 169 -12.65 -24.15 -27.34
N ARG A 170 -11.59 -23.45 -26.91
CA ARG A 170 -11.67 -22.06 -26.39
C ARG A 170 -11.79 -21.03 -27.51
N GLY A 171 -11.73 -21.46 -28.77
CA GLY A 171 -11.63 -20.59 -29.92
C GLY A 171 -10.31 -19.81 -29.95
N GLY A 172 -10.30 -18.69 -30.65
CA GLY A 172 -9.17 -17.76 -30.67
C GLY A 172 -8.89 -17.16 -32.03
N LYS A 173 -8.30 -15.96 -32.02
CA LYS A 173 -7.90 -15.21 -33.21
C LYS A 173 -6.40 -15.40 -33.45
N LEU A 174 -6.03 -15.90 -34.63
CA LEU A 174 -4.63 -15.97 -35.04
C LEU A 174 -4.05 -14.55 -35.12
N ILE A 175 -3.02 -14.28 -34.31
CA ILE A 175 -2.31 -13.00 -34.25
C ILE A 175 -1.11 -13.02 -35.18
N ALA A 176 -0.28 -14.07 -35.08
CA ALA A 176 0.93 -14.18 -35.89
C ALA A 176 1.38 -15.62 -36.08
N VAL A 177 2.14 -15.85 -37.15
CA VAL A 177 2.97 -17.05 -37.32
C VAL A 177 4.42 -16.60 -37.43
N VAL A 178 5.30 -17.12 -36.58
CA VAL A 178 6.72 -16.78 -36.52
C VAL A 178 7.55 -18.05 -36.64
N ALA A 179 8.58 -18.05 -37.46
CA ALA A 179 9.56 -19.12 -37.55
C ALA A 179 10.93 -18.67 -37.05
N ALA A 180 11.66 -19.55 -36.38
CA ALA A 180 13.05 -19.32 -36.00
C ALA A 180 13.85 -20.63 -36.02
N ARG A 181 15.15 -20.52 -36.32
CA ARG A 181 16.08 -21.63 -36.25
C ARG A 181 16.36 -21.95 -34.80
N VAL A 182 16.28 -23.23 -34.46
CA VAL A 182 16.54 -23.76 -33.12
C VAL A 182 18.02 -24.05 -33.00
N VAL A 183 18.69 -23.35 -32.09
CA VAL A 183 20.11 -23.62 -31.79
C VAL A 183 20.21 -24.75 -30.77
N GLN A 184 19.39 -24.68 -29.73
CA GLN A 184 19.31 -25.72 -28.71
C GLN A 184 17.86 -25.95 -28.30
N ARG A 185 17.41 -27.20 -28.40
CA ARG A 185 16.06 -27.58 -28.02
C ARG A 185 15.93 -27.72 -26.49
N GLY A 186 14.97 -27.00 -25.93
CA GLY A 186 14.60 -27.07 -24.52
C GLY A 186 13.56 -28.16 -24.25
N THR A 187 12.93 -28.06 -23.08
CA THR A 187 11.73 -28.85 -22.71
C THR A 187 10.47 -28.02 -22.98
N PRO A 188 9.32 -28.63 -23.33
CA PRO A 188 8.07 -27.89 -23.42
C PRO A 188 7.53 -27.50 -22.02
N PRO A 189 6.69 -26.45 -21.90
CA PRO A 189 5.85 -26.25 -20.73
C PRO A 189 4.89 -27.44 -20.56
N ARG A 190 4.34 -27.62 -19.35
CA ARG A 190 3.44 -28.75 -19.06
C ARG A 190 2.16 -28.29 -18.40
N VAL A 191 1.04 -28.86 -18.85
CA VAL A 191 -0.24 -28.78 -18.13
C VAL A 191 -0.24 -29.87 -17.07
N VAL A 192 -0.32 -29.48 -15.80
CA VAL A 192 -0.33 -30.39 -14.65
C VAL A 192 -1.56 -30.15 -13.78
N ASP A 193 -1.90 -31.08 -12.91
CA ASP A 193 -2.94 -30.88 -11.90
C ASP A 193 -2.57 -29.67 -11.01
N SER A 194 -3.53 -28.79 -10.77
CA SER A 194 -3.31 -27.60 -9.94
C SER A 194 -3.19 -27.94 -8.46
N GLY A 195 -3.76 -29.08 -8.02
CA GLY A 195 -3.96 -29.43 -6.63
C GLY A 195 -5.01 -28.57 -5.93
N ASN A 196 -5.69 -27.66 -6.65
CA ASN A 196 -6.73 -26.80 -6.12
C ASN A 196 -8.11 -27.45 -6.36
N PRO A 197 -8.79 -27.97 -5.33
CA PRO A 197 -10.06 -28.68 -5.49
C PRO A 197 -11.24 -27.79 -5.91
N TRP A 198 -11.09 -26.46 -5.87
CA TRP A 198 -12.17 -25.50 -6.15
C TRP A 198 -11.80 -24.43 -7.20
N GLY A 199 -10.56 -24.47 -7.72
CA GLY A 199 -10.09 -23.68 -8.86
C GLY A 199 -10.01 -24.51 -10.14
N LYS A 200 -9.30 -24.01 -11.15
CA LYS A 200 -9.05 -24.81 -12.36
C LYS A 200 -8.31 -26.09 -11.98
N PRO A 201 -8.72 -27.26 -12.50
CA PRO A 201 -8.08 -28.55 -12.16
C PRO A 201 -6.64 -28.63 -12.67
N THR A 202 -6.22 -27.70 -13.53
CA THR A 202 -4.89 -27.69 -14.11
C THR A 202 -4.21 -26.34 -14.02
N LYS A 203 -2.88 -26.36 -13.95
CA LYS A 203 -2.01 -25.20 -14.10
C LYS A 203 -0.93 -25.48 -15.14
N ILE A 204 -0.36 -24.43 -15.72
CA ILE A 204 0.78 -24.55 -16.62
C ILE A 204 2.04 -24.28 -15.80
N ILE A 205 2.98 -25.22 -15.85
CA ILE A 205 4.33 -25.05 -15.29
C ILE A 205 5.31 -24.76 -16.43
N GLU A 206 6.24 -23.85 -16.14
CA GLU A 206 7.28 -23.40 -17.03
C GLU A 206 8.23 -24.56 -17.44
N PRO A 207 8.94 -24.44 -18.57
CA PRO A 207 9.89 -25.48 -18.98
C PRO A 207 11.05 -25.62 -17.99
N GLU A 208 11.65 -26.81 -17.90
CA GLU A 208 12.92 -27.03 -17.17
C GLU A 208 14.12 -26.36 -17.85
N ARG A 209 14.06 -26.22 -19.19
CA ARG A 209 15.05 -25.51 -20.00
C ARG A 209 14.36 -24.81 -21.16
N SER A 210 14.66 -23.53 -21.37
CA SER A 210 14.17 -22.76 -22.52
C SER A 210 14.69 -23.35 -23.83
N THR A 211 13.91 -23.21 -24.89
CA THR A 211 14.43 -23.46 -26.25
C THR A 211 15.18 -22.22 -26.74
N LEU A 212 16.45 -22.38 -27.11
CA LEU A 212 17.27 -21.29 -27.62
C LEU A 212 17.04 -21.12 -29.12
N LEU A 213 16.58 -19.92 -29.50
CA LEU A 213 16.29 -19.51 -30.87
C LEU A 213 17.41 -18.60 -31.38
N ASP A 214 17.87 -18.84 -32.60
CA ASP A 214 18.77 -17.92 -33.30
C ASP A 214 18.01 -16.62 -33.62
N GLU A 215 18.32 -15.57 -32.88
CA GLU A 215 17.63 -14.29 -32.95
C GLU A 215 17.66 -13.65 -34.34
N THR A 216 18.72 -13.93 -35.12
CA THR A 216 18.88 -13.38 -36.47
C THR A 216 17.88 -13.99 -37.46
N THR A 217 17.28 -15.12 -37.12
CA THR A 217 16.38 -15.89 -37.99
C THR A 217 14.89 -15.71 -37.70
N LEU A 218 14.53 -14.97 -36.65
CA LEU A 218 13.13 -14.69 -36.28
C LEU A 218 12.36 -14.05 -37.44
N THR A 219 11.48 -14.80 -38.09
CA THR A 219 10.81 -14.42 -39.34
C THR A 219 9.29 -14.50 -39.21
N VAL A 220 8.60 -13.41 -39.57
CA VAL A 220 7.12 -13.37 -39.58
C VAL A 220 6.60 -13.99 -40.86
N LEU A 221 5.74 -15.00 -40.74
CA LEU A 221 5.12 -15.76 -41.83
C LEU A 221 3.59 -15.63 -41.88
N THR A 222 3.00 -14.73 -41.08
CA THR A 222 1.54 -14.53 -41.01
C THR A 222 0.90 -14.32 -42.39
N GLY A 223 1.52 -13.53 -43.27
CA GLY A 223 1.00 -13.28 -44.63
C GLY A 223 1.06 -14.50 -45.58
N ALA A 224 1.83 -15.53 -45.23
CA ALA A 224 1.96 -16.78 -45.98
C ALA A 224 0.94 -17.86 -45.54
N VAL A 225 0.09 -17.56 -44.54
CA VAL A 225 -0.99 -18.46 -44.12
C VAL A 225 -2.06 -18.54 -45.21
N ARG A 226 -2.56 -19.75 -45.45
CA ARG A 226 -3.64 -20.08 -46.41
C ARG A 226 -4.62 -21.03 -45.75
N GLY A 227 -5.92 -20.88 -46.04
CA GLY A 227 -6.99 -21.64 -45.39
C GLY A 227 -7.41 -21.03 -44.04
N GLU A 228 -8.40 -21.66 -43.40
CA GLU A 228 -8.99 -21.20 -42.14
C GLU A 228 -9.15 -22.35 -41.14
N GLY A 229 -9.31 -22.03 -39.86
CA GLY A 229 -9.53 -23.03 -38.81
C GLY A 229 -8.43 -24.09 -38.78
N THR A 230 -8.82 -25.35 -38.64
CA THR A 230 -7.89 -26.51 -38.59
C THR A 230 -7.26 -26.85 -39.94
N SER A 231 -7.75 -26.26 -41.04
CA SER A 231 -7.19 -26.44 -42.40
C SER A 231 -6.09 -25.44 -42.75
N ALA A 232 -5.84 -24.46 -41.88
CA ALA A 232 -4.86 -23.42 -42.13
C ALA A 232 -3.44 -23.99 -42.22
N VAL A 233 -2.71 -23.61 -43.26
CA VAL A 233 -1.32 -24.02 -43.53
C VAL A 233 -0.46 -22.82 -43.88
N VAL A 234 0.86 -22.95 -43.69
CA VAL A 234 1.87 -21.99 -44.15
C VAL A 234 2.83 -22.69 -45.11
N THR A 235 3.09 -22.08 -46.26
CA THR A 235 4.09 -22.56 -47.22
C THR A 235 5.33 -21.67 -47.17
N TRP A 236 6.48 -22.23 -46.82
CA TRP A 236 7.70 -21.47 -46.54
C TRP A 236 8.96 -22.30 -46.80
N ARG A 237 10.15 -21.69 -46.72
CA ARG A 237 11.45 -22.32 -47.04
C ARG A 237 12.41 -22.20 -45.85
N PRO A 238 12.43 -23.17 -44.91
CA PRO A 238 13.44 -23.19 -43.86
C PRO A 238 14.83 -23.46 -44.44
N GLY A 239 15.83 -22.74 -43.92
CA GLY A 239 17.23 -23.09 -44.16
C GLY A 239 17.64 -24.40 -43.46
N PRO A 240 18.89 -24.87 -43.60
CA PRO A 240 19.36 -26.08 -42.94
C PRO A 240 19.23 -26.02 -41.41
N GLY A 241 18.99 -27.18 -40.79
CA GLY A 241 18.88 -27.32 -39.33
C GLY A 241 17.43 -27.47 -38.86
N GLN A 242 17.24 -27.47 -37.54
CA GLN A 242 15.92 -27.57 -36.93
C GLN A 242 15.30 -26.17 -36.78
N TRP A 243 14.00 -26.08 -37.03
CA TRP A 243 13.22 -24.85 -36.92
C TRP A 243 12.00 -25.05 -36.03
N ALA A 244 11.63 -24.00 -35.32
CA ALA A 244 10.35 -23.88 -34.63
C ALA A 244 9.45 -22.98 -35.47
N LEU A 245 8.32 -23.51 -35.94
CA LEU A 245 7.22 -22.72 -36.50
C LEU A 245 6.18 -22.54 -35.40
N MET A 246 5.97 -21.30 -34.97
CA MET A 246 5.09 -20.95 -33.86
C MET A 246 3.90 -20.15 -34.37
N ALA A 247 2.70 -20.45 -33.88
CA ALA A 247 1.49 -19.68 -34.15
C ALA A 247 0.94 -19.13 -32.84
N PHE A 248 0.62 -17.84 -32.80
CA PHE A 248 0.18 -17.10 -31.63
C PHE A 248 -1.30 -16.74 -31.77
N TRP A 249 -2.08 -17.02 -30.73
CA TRP A 249 -3.53 -16.95 -30.73
C TRP A 249 -4.00 -16.10 -29.55
N SER A 250 -4.82 -15.09 -29.80
CA SER A 250 -5.53 -14.35 -28.76
C SER A 250 -6.83 -15.07 -28.42
N ARG A 251 -7.15 -15.18 -27.15
CA ARG A 251 -8.42 -15.75 -26.65
C ARG A 251 -8.77 -15.14 -25.29
N ASP A 252 -9.99 -15.36 -24.81
CA ASP A 252 -10.39 -14.96 -23.46
C ASP A 252 -9.46 -15.58 -22.41
N SER A 253 -8.96 -14.74 -21.51
CA SER A 253 -8.24 -15.15 -20.29
C SER A 253 -9.11 -16.04 -19.40
N GLU A 254 -8.50 -16.72 -18.43
CA GLU A 254 -9.18 -17.69 -17.54
C GLU A 254 -10.17 -17.05 -16.55
N GLN A 255 -9.94 -15.82 -16.10
CA GLN A 255 -10.79 -15.22 -15.06
C GLN A 255 -12.07 -14.58 -15.63
N GLY A 256 -12.07 -14.24 -16.93
CA GLY A 256 -13.26 -13.74 -17.62
C GLY A 256 -13.75 -12.37 -17.13
N VAL A 257 -12.85 -11.49 -16.72
CA VAL A 257 -13.11 -10.13 -16.19
C VAL A 257 -13.05 -9.07 -17.29
N THR A 258 -13.40 -7.82 -16.98
CA THR A 258 -13.19 -6.69 -17.91
C THR A 258 -11.70 -6.55 -18.26
N SER A 259 -11.39 -6.31 -19.53
CA SER A 259 -10.00 -6.06 -19.94
C SER A 259 -9.47 -4.72 -19.40
N PHE A 260 -8.44 -4.79 -18.55
CA PHE A 260 -7.70 -3.63 -18.03
C PHE A 260 -6.71 -3.00 -19.03
N LEU A 261 -6.62 -3.56 -20.25
CA LEU A 261 -5.71 -3.14 -21.32
C LEU A 261 -6.45 -2.66 -22.58
N ASP A 262 -7.77 -2.46 -22.49
CA ASP A 262 -8.62 -2.08 -23.62
C ASP A 262 -9.61 -0.98 -23.21
N ALA A 263 -9.40 0.22 -23.75
CA ALA A 263 -10.26 1.37 -23.53
C ALA A 263 -11.73 1.12 -23.89
N THR A 264 -12.01 0.27 -24.88
CA THR A 264 -13.38 -0.06 -25.29
C THR A 264 -14.05 -0.94 -24.23
N ALA A 265 -13.30 -1.87 -23.64
CA ALA A 265 -13.79 -2.72 -22.57
C ALA A 265 -14.10 -1.92 -21.30
N ALA A 266 -13.19 -1.02 -20.90
CA ALA A 266 -13.40 -0.11 -19.78
C ALA A 266 -14.69 0.72 -19.99
N ARG A 267 -14.85 1.37 -21.14
CA ARG A 267 -16.07 2.15 -21.45
C ARG A 267 -17.34 1.30 -21.46
N ALA A 268 -17.27 0.05 -21.92
CA ALA A 268 -18.42 -0.85 -21.91
C ALA A 268 -18.84 -1.23 -20.48
N ALA A 269 -17.88 -1.49 -19.59
CA ALA A 269 -18.16 -1.74 -18.17
C ALA A 269 -18.77 -0.50 -17.51
N LEU A 270 -18.17 0.68 -17.71
CA LEU A 270 -18.65 1.94 -17.13
C LEU A 270 -20.07 2.29 -17.62
N GLY A 271 -20.37 2.09 -18.90
CA GLY A 271 -21.73 2.28 -19.42
C GLY A 271 -22.76 1.33 -18.79
N TYR A 272 -22.36 0.10 -18.46
CA TYR A 272 -23.21 -0.84 -17.72
C TYR A 272 -23.46 -0.34 -16.28
N LEU A 273 -22.43 0.16 -15.60
CA LEU A 273 -22.57 0.72 -14.26
C LEU A 273 -23.51 1.95 -14.26
N ASP A 274 -23.39 2.82 -15.26
CA ASP A 274 -24.32 3.95 -15.44
C ASP A 274 -25.77 3.50 -15.57
N GLU A 275 -26.03 2.49 -16.41
CA GLU A 275 -27.39 2.03 -16.68
C GLU A 275 -27.99 1.27 -15.48
N HIS A 276 -27.19 0.43 -14.83
CA HIS A 276 -27.71 -0.58 -13.90
C HIS A 276 -27.34 -0.35 -12.44
N GLN A 277 -26.11 0.05 -12.10
CA GLN A 277 -25.73 0.35 -10.71
C GLN A 277 -26.23 1.72 -10.28
N ILE A 278 -25.99 2.74 -11.10
CA ILE A 278 -26.41 4.11 -10.82
C ILE A 278 -27.86 4.29 -11.24
N GLY A 279 -28.16 4.10 -12.54
CA GLY A 279 -29.48 4.30 -13.11
C GLY A 279 -30.04 5.71 -12.90
N ALA A 280 -31.25 5.98 -13.39
CA ALA A 280 -31.85 7.32 -13.27
C ALA A 280 -32.08 7.77 -11.82
N ALA A 281 -32.44 6.84 -10.93
CA ALA A 281 -32.69 7.13 -9.51
C ALA A 281 -31.39 7.40 -8.73
N GLY A 282 -30.34 6.61 -8.95
CA GLY A 282 -29.04 6.85 -8.34
C GLY A 282 -28.40 8.14 -8.87
N ALA A 283 -28.46 8.39 -10.18
CA ALA A 283 -27.95 9.64 -10.77
C ALA A 283 -28.60 10.87 -10.13
N ALA A 284 -29.94 10.87 -9.99
CA ALA A 284 -30.64 11.96 -9.31
C ALA A 284 -30.21 12.14 -7.84
N ALA A 285 -29.87 11.05 -7.14
CA ALA A 285 -29.36 11.10 -5.76
C ALA A 285 -27.91 11.63 -5.70
N LEU A 286 -27.05 11.21 -6.62
CA LEU A 286 -25.66 11.67 -6.74
C LEU A 286 -25.60 13.17 -7.11
N GLU A 287 -26.45 13.63 -8.02
CA GLU A 287 -26.52 15.02 -8.52
C GLU A 287 -27.26 15.98 -7.57
N ALA A 288 -27.98 15.46 -6.57
CA ALA A 288 -28.75 16.30 -5.66
C ALA A 288 -27.86 17.32 -4.93
N GLU A 289 -28.33 18.56 -4.79
CA GLU A 289 -27.57 19.63 -4.14
C GLU A 289 -27.12 19.22 -2.73
N GLY A 290 -25.82 19.30 -2.45
CA GLY A 290 -25.25 18.85 -1.16
C GLY A 290 -25.14 17.33 -1.03
N SER A 291 -25.13 16.59 -2.14
CA SER A 291 -24.76 15.17 -2.18
C SER A 291 -23.44 14.93 -1.43
N THR A 292 -23.40 13.81 -0.71
CA THR A 292 -22.21 13.35 0.03
C THR A 292 -21.52 12.18 -0.66
N ALA A 293 -21.87 11.88 -1.90
CA ALA A 293 -21.13 10.92 -2.70
C ALA A 293 -19.69 11.42 -2.91
N THR A 294 -18.71 10.56 -2.64
CA THR A 294 -17.29 10.95 -2.65
C THR A 294 -16.53 10.24 -3.76
N GLU A 295 -16.52 8.91 -3.72
CA GLU A 295 -15.56 8.09 -4.46
C GLU A 295 -16.18 6.82 -5.05
N LEU A 296 -15.68 6.45 -6.23
CA LEU A 296 -15.91 5.17 -6.88
C LEU A 296 -14.63 4.34 -6.74
N PHE A 297 -14.73 3.22 -6.03
CA PHE A 297 -13.57 2.46 -5.59
C PHE A 297 -13.31 1.24 -6.49
N GLU A 298 -12.12 1.16 -7.06
CA GLU A 298 -11.53 -0.03 -7.66
C GLU A 298 -10.71 -0.79 -6.62
N ASP A 299 -11.24 -1.93 -6.22
CA ASP A 299 -10.57 -2.91 -5.35
C ASP A 299 -9.40 -3.58 -6.10
N SER A 300 -8.68 -4.45 -5.39
CA SER A 300 -7.54 -5.24 -5.87
C SER A 300 -7.76 -5.89 -7.25
N LEU A 301 -6.71 -5.84 -8.10
CA LEU A 301 -6.79 -6.33 -9.47
C LEU A 301 -6.80 -7.86 -9.59
N GLU A 302 -6.11 -8.62 -8.74
CA GLU A 302 -6.11 -10.11 -8.66
C GLU A 302 -6.28 -10.90 -10.00
N LEU A 303 -5.72 -10.41 -11.10
CA LEU A 303 -5.89 -10.91 -12.46
C LEU A 303 -5.09 -12.19 -12.73
N ASN A 304 -5.65 -13.06 -13.58
CA ASN A 304 -5.04 -14.30 -14.03
C ASN A 304 -5.19 -14.51 -15.55
N ALA A 305 -4.06 -14.82 -16.19
CA ALA A 305 -3.97 -15.40 -17.53
C ALA A 305 -3.15 -16.70 -17.50
N ASP A 306 -3.45 -17.63 -18.40
CA ASP A 306 -2.67 -18.86 -18.57
C ASP A 306 -1.25 -18.57 -19.09
N CYS A 307 -1.09 -17.54 -19.91
CA CYS A 307 0.18 -17.21 -20.55
C CYS A 307 0.54 -15.72 -20.39
N LEU A 308 0.10 -14.87 -21.30
CA LEU A 308 0.47 -13.46 -21.38
C LEU A 308 -0.80 -12.63 -21.55
N PHE A 309 -1.03 -11.60 -20.73
CA PHE A 309 -2.16 -10.68 -20.95
C PHE A 309 -2.11 -10.05 -22.35
N TRP A 310 -3.28 -9.78 -22.92
CA TRP A 310 -3.37 -9.30 -24.29
C TRP A 310 -4.55 -8.35 -24.47
N SER A 311 -4.47 -7.52 -25.50
CA SER A 311 -5.60 -6.75 -26.01
C SER A 311 -5.62 -6.73 -27.54
N PRO A 312 -6.77 -6.52 -28.18
CA PRO A 312 -6.86 -6.51 -29.64
C PRO A 312 -5.94 -5.52 -30.34
N GLU A 313 -5.60 -4.41 -29.67
CA GLU A 313 -4.78 -3.32 -30.20
C GLU A 313 -3.32 -3.36 -29.74
N LEU A 314 -2.90 -4.36 -28.94
CA LEU A 314 -1.59 -4.37 -28.28
C LEU A 314 -0.42 -4.17 -29.26
N LEU A 315 -0.42 -4.83 -30.43
CA LEU A 315 0.65 -4.68 -31.43
C LEU A 315 0.74 -3.26 -32.01
N GLN A 316 -0.39 -2.57 -32.15
CA GLN A 316 -0.40 -1.19 -32.63
C GLN A 316 0.12 -0.27 -31.52
N ARG A 317 -0.44 -0.39 -30.32
CA ARG A 317 -0.04 0.44 -29.17
C ARG A 317 1.42 0.24 -28.79
N PHE A 318 1.94 -0.98 -28.85
CA PHE A 318 3.34 -1.27 -28.63
C PHE A 318 4.22 -0.52 -29.64
N ARG A 319 3.88 -0.54 -30.94
CA ARG A 319 4.64 0.21 -31.96
C ARG A 319 4.65 1.70 -31.69
N ASP A 320 3.50 2.25 -31.31
CA ASP A 320 3.35 3.67 -31.02
C ASP A 320 4.15 4.10 -29.77
N LEU A 321 4.22 3.23 -28.75
CA LEU A 321 4.85 3.52 -27.46
C LEU A 321 6.33 3.12 -27.35
N ARG A 322 6.78 2.13 -28.15
CA ARG A 322 8.15 1.58 -28.12
C ARG A 322 8.96 1.84 -29.38
N GLY A 323 8.31 2.22 -30.48
CA GLY A 323 8.98 2.58 -31.73
C GLY A 323 9.36 1.41 -32.63
N TYR A 324 8.95 0.18 -32.32
CA TYR A 324 9.22 -1.01 -33.15
C TYR A 324 8.09 -2.04 -33.10
N ASP A 325 8.03 -2.90 -34.12
CA ASP A 325 7.04 -3.98 -34.21
C ASP A 325 7.47 -5.22 -33.41
N PRO A 326 6.72 -5.62 -32.35
CA PRO A 326 7.09 -6.78 -31.54
C PRO A 326 6.74 -8.12 -32.20
N THR A 327 6.05 -8.14 -33.35
CA THR A 327 5.48 -9.35 -33.95
C THR A 327 6.50 -10.46 -34.16
N ARG A 328 7.72 -10.15 -34.62
CA ARG A 328 8.77 -11.16 -34.81
C ARG A 328 9.36 -11.70 -33.50
N TYR A 329 9.17 -10.98 -32.39
CA TYR A 329 9.70 -11.27 -31.08
C TYR A 329 8.68 -11.91 -30.13
N LEU A 330 7.43 -12.13 -30.57
CA LEU A 330 6.41 -12.82 -29.77
C LEU A 330 6.88 -14.13 -29.13
N PRO A 331 7.72 -14.99 -29.77
CA PRO A 331 8.27 -16.16 -29.10
C PRO A 331 9.01 -15.84 -27.79
N LEU A 332 9.71 -14.70 -27.74
CA LEU A 332 10.56 -14.31 -26.62
C LEU A 332 9.78 -13.65 -25.48
N LEU A 333 8.51 -13.28 -25.69
CA LEU A 333 7.65 -12.69 -24.67
C LEU A 333 7.08 -13.71 -23.69
N ILE A 334 6.99 -14.97 -24.10
CA ILE A 334 6.21 -15.97 -23.38
C ILE A 334 7.01 -16.57 -22.22
N ALA A 335 6.49 -16.36 -21.02
CA ALA A 335 6.90 -17.01 -19.79
C ALA A 335 5.65 -17.45 -19.02
N HIS A 336 5.29 -18.73 -19.15
CA HIS A 336 4.11 -19.27 -18.47
C HIS A 336 4.24 -19.12 -16.95
N GLY A 337 3.15 -18.66 -16.30
CA GLY A 337 3.11 -18.40 -14.87
C GLY A 337 3.38 -16.94 -14.47
N GLN A 338 3.86 -16.08 -15.38
CA GLN A 338 4.16 -14.67 -15.08
C GLN A 338 2.90 -13.84 -14.80
N CYS A 339 1.80 -14.12 -15.51
CA CYS A 339 0.54 -13.37 -15.43
C CYS A 339 -0.47 -14.05 -14.49
N ARG A 340 -0.05 -14.42 -13.28
CA ARG A 340 -0.87 -15.10 -12.28
C ARG A 340 -0.89 -14.32 -10.98
N TYR A 341 -2.01 -14.38 -10.27
CA TYR A 341 -2.09 -13.98 -8.88
C TYR A 341 -1.96 -15.22 -8.00
N TRP A 342 -1.00 -15.27 -7.07
CA TRP A 342 0.01 -14.25 -6.73
C TRP A 342 1.11 -14.12 -7.79
N VAL A 343 1.59 -12.90 -8.05
CA VAL A 343 2.67 -12.66 -9.02
C VAL A 343 3.97 -13.23 -8.47
N PRO A 344 4.65 -14.13 -9.20
CA PRO A 344 5.94 -14.67 -8.78
C PRO A 344 6.97 -13.57 -8.54
N GLU A 345 7.75 -13.66 -7.46
CA GLU A 345 8.82 -12.70 -7.19
C GLU A 345 9.91 -12.75 -8.27
N ALA A 346 10.32 -13.97 -8.65
CA ALA A 346 11.26 -14.18 -9.74
C ALA A 346 10.47 -14.49 -11.02
N PRO A 347 10.77 -13.82 -12.14
CA PRO A 347 10.16 -14.14 -13.42
C PRO A 347 10.35 -15.63 -13.76
N PRO A 348 9.30 -16.37 -14.15
CA PRO A 348 9.42 -17.75 -14.60
C PRO A 348 10.37 -17.88 -15.78
N ARG A 349 10.91 -19.09 -15.96
CA ARG A 349 11.75 -19.41 -17.10
C ARG A 349 10.95 -19.22 -18.40
N PRO A 350 11.44 -18.45 -19.38
CA PRO A 350 10.71 -18.26 -20.64
C PRO A 350 10.70 -19.56 -21.46
N ASP A 351 9.64 -19.74 -22.24
CA ASP A 351 9.46 -20.91 -23.09
C ASP A 351 10.52 -20.97 -24.21
N PHE A 352 10.82 -19.79 -24.76
CA PHE A 352 11.87 -19.56 -25.74
C PHE A 352 12.77 -18.42 -25.28
N ASP A 353 14.07 -18.56 -25.52
CA ASP A 353 15.04 -17.50 -25.25
C ASP A 353 15.95 -17.27 -26.46
N SER A 354 16.57 -16.10 -26.50
CA SER A 354 17.40 -15.66 -27.62
C SER A 354 18.83 -16.14 -27.50
N ALA A 355 19.41 -16.53 -28.64
CA ALA A 355 20.81 -16.88 -28.77
C ALA A 355 21.38 -16.39 -30.10
N GLY A 356 22.69 -16.20 -30.14
CA GLY A 356 23.42 -15.95 -31.39
C GLY A 356 23.47 -17.19 -32.29
N PRO A 357 23.93 -17.05 -33.54
CA PRO A 357 24.07 -18.17 -34.48
C PRO A 357 25.00 -19.29 -34.00
N ASP A 358 25.89 -19.00 -33.05
CA ASP A 358 26.82 -19.91 -32.39
C ASP A 358 26.26 -20.59 -31.13
N GLY A 359 25.06 -20.20 -30.70
CA GLY A 359 24.38 -20.73 -29.52
C GLY A 359 24.68 -20.04 -28.20
N ALA A 360 25.46 -18.95 -28.21
CA ALA A 360 25.64 -18.13 -27.02
C ALA A 360 24.29 -17.43 -26.67
N PRO A 361 23.78 -17.55 -25.43
CA PRO A 361 22.60 -16.80 -25.01
C PRO A 361 22.82 -15.29 -25.15
N THR A 362 21.80 -14.58 -25.61
CA THR A 362 21.76 -13.11 -25.68
C THR A 362 20.72 -12.57 -24.71
N ASP A 363 20.65 -11.25 -24.52
CA ASP A 363 19.67 -10.65 -23.61
C ASP A 363 18.46 -10.04 -24.31
N LEU A 364 18.34 -10.20 -25.64
CA LEU A 364 17.24 -9.71 -26.45
C LEU A 364 15.87 -10.12 -25.88
N GLY A 365 15.71 -11.40 -25.50
CA GLY A 365 14.45 -11.89 -24.94
C GLY A 365 14.05 -11.16 -23.66
N ARG A 366 15.01 -10.93 -22.74
CA ARG A 366 14.78 -10.14 -21.51
C ARG A 366 14.36 -8.72 -21.85
N ARG A 367 15.08 -8.04 -22.75
CA ARG A 367 14.83 -6.65 -23.14
C ARG A 367 13.45 -6.45 -23.76
N VAL A 368 13.01 -7.38 -24.61
CA VAL A 368 11.68 -7.30 -25.25
C VAL A 368 10.55 -7.59 -24.26
N ARG A 369 10.75 -8.48 -23.27
CA ARG A 369 9.81 -8.67 -22.15
C ARG A 369 9.66 -7.39 -21.31
N THR A 370 10.76 -6.72 -20.98
CA THR A 370 10.73 -5.43 -20.27
C THR A 370 9.94 -4.36 -21.06
N ASP A 371 10.11 -4.28 -22.39
CA ASP A 371 9.32 -3.35 -23.20
C ASP A 371 7.83 -3.69 -23.23
N TYR A 372 7.48 -4.99 -23.17
CA TYR A 372 6.10 -5.46 -23.01
C TYR A 372 5.50 -5.06 -21.65
N ASP A 373 6.19 -5.34 -20.54
CA ASP A 373 5.69 -5.03 -19.19
C ASP A 373 5.42 -3.52 -19.02
N ARG A 374 6.32 -2.68 -19.56
CA ARG A 374 6.09 -1.24 -19.60
C ARG A 374 4.89 -0.87 -20.45
N THR A 375 4.64 -1.57 -21.56
CA THR A 375 3.52 -1.28 -22.48
C THR A 375 2.20 -1.63 -21.81
N VAL A 376 2.14 -2.76 -21.10
CA VAL A 376 0.99 -3.13 -20.27
C VAL A 376 0.73 -2.06 -19.20
N THR A 377 1.79 -1.56 -18.54
CA THR A 377 1.67 -0.44 -17.58
C THR A 377 1.18 0.85 -18.25
N ASP A 378 1.66 1.19 -19.46
CA ASP A 378 1.16 2.35 -20.21
C ASP A 378 -0.35 2.26 -20.45
N LEU A 379 -0.84 1.10 -20.89
CA LEU A 379 -2.25 0.88 -21.20
C LEU A 379 -3.12 0.86 -19.95
N TYR A 380 -2.66 0.24 -18.86
CA TYR A 380 -3.38 0.29 -17.59
C TYR A 380 -3.58 1.73 -17.10
N VAL A 381 -2.55 2.57 -17.22
CA VAL A 381 -2.67 3.98 -16.86
C VAL A 381 -3.62 4.74 -17.80
N SER A 382 -3.43 4.64 -19.12
CA SER A 382 -4.14 5.50 -20.07
C SER A 382 -5.55 5.03 -20.40
N ASP A 383 -5.76 3.72 -20.48
CA ASP A 383 -6.97 3.11 -21.03
C ASP A 383 -7.88 2.55 -19.93
N HIS A 384 -7.43 2.57 -18.68
CA HIS A 384 -8.20 2.06 -17.55
C HIS A 384 -8.29 3.10 -16.44
N LEU A 385 -7.20 3.42 -15.75
CA LEU A 385 -7.22 4.36 -14.61
C LEU A 385 -7.75 5.75 -14.98
N ALA A 386 -7.23 6.34 -16.07
CA ALA A 386 -7.67 7.66 -16.53
C ALA A 386 -9.12 7.67 -17.02
N LEU A 387 -9.56 6.60 -17.71
CA LEU A 387 -10.94 6.52 -18.22
C LEU A 387 -11.97 6.39 -17.11
N ILE A 388 -11.66 5.61 -16.07
CA ILE A 388 -12.53 5.48 -14.90
C ILE A 388 -12.60 6.82 -14.15
N GLN A 389 -11.48 7.55 -14.02
CA GLN A 389 -11.47 8.87 -13.39
C GLN A 389 -12.29 9.91 -14.18
N ASP A 390 -12.17 9.95 -15.51
CA ASP A 390 -13.00 10.83 -16.35
C ASP A 390 -14.50 10.53 -16.18
N TRP A 391 -14.86 9.25 -16.11
CA TRP A 391 -16.24 8.81 -15.86
C TRP A 391 -16.72 9.18 -14.46
N ALA A 392 -15.92 8.91 -13.42
CA ALA A 392 -16.25 9.26 -12.03
C ALA A 392 -16.46 10.77 -11.86
N ALA A 393 -15.63 11.59 -12.51
CA ALA A 393 -15.77 13.05 -12.50
C ALA A 393 -17.10 13.51 -13.14
N GLY A 394 -17.62 12.75 -14.11
CA GLY A 394 -18.95 12.96 -14.70
C GLY A 394 -20.10 12.84 -13.70
N HIS A 395 -19.91 12.06 -12.63
CA HIS A 395 -20.85 11.90 -11.52
C HIS A 395 -20.51 12.78 -10.30
N GLY A 396 -19.56 13.69 -10.43
CA GLY A 396 -19.10 14.53 -9.32
C GLY A 396 -18.26 13.78 -8.28
N MET A 397 -17.75 12.60 -8.60
CA MET A 397 -17.00 11.70 -7.72
C MET A 397 -15.54 11.55 -8.20
N ARG A 398 -14.68 10.96 -7.36
CA ARG A 398 -13.30 10.59 -7.76
C ARG A 398 -13.15 9.07 -7.86
N HIS A 399 -12.32 8.61 -8.77
CA HIS A 399 -11.84 7.23 -8.79
C HIS A 399 -10.85 7.04 -7.64
N LYS A 400 -11.10 6.10 -6.74
CA LYS A 400 -10.12 5.62 -5.75
C LYS A 400 -9.68 4.23 -6.15
N ALA A 401 -8.38 3.92 -6.12
CA ALA A 401 -7.91 2.59 -6.54
C ALA A 401 -6.72 2.09 -5.73
N GLN A 402 -6.71 0.76 -5.52
CA GLN A 402 -5.53 -0.01 -5.16
C GLN A 402 -4.69 -0.30 -6.41
N ALA A 403 -4.05 0.74 -6.95
CA ALA A 403 -3.39 0.68 -8.24
C ALA A 403 -2.28 -0.39 -8.29
N ALA A 404 -2.21 -1.12 -9.42
CA ALA A 404 -1.21 -2.17 -9.67
C ALA A 404 -1.22 -3.34 -8.66
N TYR A 405 -2.22 -3.43 -7.79
CA TYR A 405 -2.31 -4.45 -6.75
C TYR A 405 -2.14 -5.85 -7.34
N GLY A 406 -1.17 -6.60 -6.82
CA GLY A 406 -1.02 -8.03 -7.10
C GLY A 406 -0.84 -8.35 -8.58
N GLN A 407 -0.29 -7.42 -9.37
CA GLN A 407 -0.06 -7.57 -10.82
C GLN A 407 1.37 -7.14 -11.21
N ASN A 408 1.85 -7.66 -12.35
CA ASN A 408 3.15 -7.32 -12.91
C ASN A 408 3.15 -5.94 -13.59
N LEU A 409 2.70 -4.93 -12.85
CA LEU A 409 2.60 -3.51 -13.24
C LEU A 409 3.56 -2.67 -12.40
N GLU A 410 4.13 -1.61 -12.98
CA GLU A 410 5.03 -0.71 -12.23
C GLU A 410 4.19 0.18 -11.28
N PRO A 411 4.32 0.03 -9.95
CA PRO A 411 3.37 0.62 -9.01
C PRO A 411 3.65 2.10 -8.72
N VAL A 412 4.91 2.54 -8.64
CA VAL A 412 5.26 3.95 -8.38
C VAL A 412 4.63 4.82 -9.47
N ARG A 413 4.77 4.41 -10.72
CA ARG A 413 4.16 5.02 -11.88
C ARG A 413 2.64 4.93 -11.84
N SER A 414 2.07 3.75 -11.56
CA SER A 414 0.62 3.57 -11.55
C SER A 414 -0.06 4.50 -10.53
N PHE A 415 0.50 4.62 -9.32
CA PHE A 415 0.02 5.56 -8.31
C PHE A 415 0.24 7.02 -8.69
N ARG A 416 1.39 7.37 -9.28
CA ARG A 416 1.65 8.74 -9.75
C ARG A 416 0.62 9.18 -10.79
N GLU A 417 0.36 8.33 -11.77
CA GLU A 417 -0.54 8.67 -12.88
C GLU A 417 -2.01 8.64 -12.47
N LEU A 418 -2.41 7.74 -11.55
CA LEU A 418 -3.73 7.77 -10.91
C LEU A 418 -4.00 9.13 -10.25
N VAL A 419 -3.05 9.63 -9.48
CA VAL A 419 -3.21 10.91 -8.79
C VAL A 419 -3.25 12.07 -9.78
N ARG A 420 -2.41 12.04 -10.82
CA ARG A 420 -2.36 13.09 -11.86
C ARG A 420 -3.63 13.22 -12.67
N CYS A 421 -4.31 12.11 -12.95
CA CYS A 421 -5.60 12.17 -13.64
C CYS A 421 -6.74 12.63 -12.71
N GLY A 422 -6.52 12.77 -11.40
CA GLY A 422 -7.50 13.25 -10.42
C GLY A 422 -8.01 12.17 -9.45
N GLY A 423 -7.53 10.94 -9.59
CA GLY A 423 -7.89 9.83 -8.72
C GLY A 423 -7.26 9.92 -7.32
N ARG A 424 -7.66 9.00 -6.44
CA ARG A 424 -7.14 8.84 -5.08
C ARG A 424 -6.40 7.52 -4.94
N ALA A 425 -5.21 7.60 -4.36
CA ALA A 425 -4.40 6.44 -4.03
C ALA A 425 -4.93 5.73 -2.78
N GLU A 426 -5.14 4.42 -2.87
CA GLU A 426 -5.36 3.54 -1.72
C GLU A 426 -4.31 2.42 -1.69
N VAL A 427 -3.75 2.16 -0.52
CA VAL A 427 -2.91 0.99 -0.22
C VAL A 427 -3.70 -0.04 0.58
N GLU A 428 -3.10 -1.18 0.93
CA GLU A 428 -3.74 -2.17 1.81
C GLU A 428 -2.72 -2.80 2.76
N SER A 429 -3.10 -2.91 4.04
CA SER A 429 -2.28 -3.57 5.06
C SER A 429 -2.04 -5.05 4.74
N LEU A 430 -3.06 -5.77 4.26
CA LEU A 430 -2.95 -7.20 3.94
C LEU A 430 -2.01 -7.45 2.75
N ASN A 431 -2.19 -6.77 1.61
CA ASN A 431 -1.30 -6.90 0.45
C ASN A 431 0.17 -6.64 0.76
N SER A 432 0.41 -5.59 1.54
CA SER A 432 1.76 -5.24 1.98
C SER A 432 2.38 -6.31 2.88
N GLY A 433 1.56 -7.15 3.52
CA GLY A 433 2.00 -8.22 4.41
C GLY A 433 2.12 -7.82 5.86
N ASP A 434 1.42 -6.76 6.30
CA ASP A 434 1.39 -6.38 7.70
C ASP A 434 0.77 -7.47 8.56
N ARG A 435 1.37 -7.72 9.72
CA ARG A 435 0.95 -8.74 10.68
C ARG A 435 0.92 -8.17 12.08
N VAL A 436 -0.09 -8.56 12.85
CA VAL A 436 -0.24 -8.19 14.27
C VAL A 436 0.14 -9.36 15.19
N PRO A 437 0.76 -9.11 16.36
CA PRO A 437 1.14 -7.81 16.91
C PRO A 437 2.20 -7.12 16.04
N MET A 438 2.11 -5.79 15.90
CA MET A 438 3.02 -5.02 15.05
C MET A 438 4.43 -5.07 15.62
N ARG A 439 5.35 -5.69 14.88
CA ARG A 439 6.73 -5.87 15.34
C ARG A 439 7.73 -5.75 14.22
N MET A 440 8.73 -4.89 14.42
CA MET A 440 9.83 -4.69 13.49
C MET A 440 10.69 -5.94 13.26
N ASP A 441 10.70 -6.88 14.22
CA ASP A 441 11.43 -8.16 14.10
C ASP A 441 10.64 -9.25 13.36
N HIS A 442 9.40 -8.97 12.93
CA HIS A 442 8.64 -9.87 12.08
C HIS A 442 9.26 -9.93 10.67
N PRO A 443 9.42 -11.11 10.04
CA PRO A 443 10.11 -11.26 8.75
C PRO A 443 9.56 -10.34 7.64
N ASN A 444 8.23 -10.20 7.58
CA ASN A 444 7.56 -9.40 6.54
C ASN A 444 7.53 -7.89 6.83
N TRP A 445 7.93 -7.43 8.01
CA TRP A 445 7.77 -6.03 8.40
C TRP A 445 8.53 -5.08 7.47
N ARG A 446 9.76 -5.45 7.11
CA ARG A 446 10.62 -4.68 6.20
C ARG A 446 10.06 -4.63 4.79
N PHE A 447 9.58 -5.75 4.27
CA PHE A 447 8.88 -5.80 3.00
C PHE A 447 7.63 -4.92 2.99
N ALA A 448 6.76 -5.05 3.99
CA ALA A 448 5.53 -4.24 4.10
C ALA A 448 5.81 -2.75 4.11
N LEU A 449 6.85 -2.34 4.86
CA LEU A 449 7.31 -0.94 4.90
C LEU A 449 7.76 -0.44 3.53
N ASP A 450 8.62 -1.19 2.82
CA ASP A 450 9.14 -0.78 1.52
C ASP A 450 8.06 -0.83 0.43
N TRP A 451 7.12 -1.77 0.54
CA TRP A 451 5.95 -1.87 -0.32
C TRP A 451 5.08 -0.60 -0.20
N GLN A 452 4.77 -0.20 1.04
CA GLN A 452 4.00 1.03 1.31
C GLN A 452 4.75 2.28 0.82
N ARG A 453 6.07 2.37 1.04
CA ARG A 453 6.92 3.47 0.50
C ARG A 453 6.87 3.59 -1.01
N SER A 454 6.72 2.46 -1.71
CA SER A 454 6.63 2.45 -3.18
C SER A 454 5.33 3.09 -3.65
N CYS A 455 4.20 2.69 -3.07
CA CYS A 455 2.88 3.22 -3.40
C CYS A 455 2.77 4.71 -3.01
N VAL A 456 3.16 5.07 -1.79
CA VAL A 456 3.15 6.46 -1.31
C VAL A 456 4.12 7.34 -2.10
N GLY A 457 5.29 6.80 -2.50
CA GLY A 457 6.25 7.50 -3.35
C GLY A 457 5.64 7.94 -4.67
N GLY A 458 4.96 7.02 -5.36
CA GLY A 458 4.20 7.33 -6.56
C GLY A 458 3.13 8.39 -6.33
N ALA A 459 2.32 8.22 -5.29
CA ALA A 459 1.24 9.16 -4.98
C ALA A 459 1.76 10.58 -4.68
N HIS A 460 2.81 10.73 -3.87
CA HIS A 460 3.43 12.03 -3.58
C HIS A 460 4.04 12.69 -4.83
N GLN A 461 4.68 11.91 -5.71
CA GLN A 461 5.16 12.41 -7.01
C GLN A 461 4.03 12.89 -7.92
N GLY A 462 2.85 12.31 -7.80
CA GLY A 462 1.63 12.75 -8.47
C GLY A 462 0.99 14.01 -7.86
N GLY A 463 1.46 14.45 -6.69
CA GLY A 463 0.92 15.60 -5.96
C GLY A 463 -0.14 15.23 -4.91
N ALA A 464 -0.23 13.95 -4.51
CA ALA A 464 -1.18 13.53 -3.50
C ALA A 464 -0.80 14.07 -2.13
N VAL A 465 -1.79 14.66 -1.47
CA VAL A 465 -1.75 14.98 -0.04
C VAL A 465 -2.37 13.86 0.78
N ARG A 466 -3.40 13.20 0.24
CA ARG A 466 -4.09 12.05 0.82
C ARG A 466 -3.63 10.76 0.14
N VAL A 467 -3.24 9.79 0.95
CA VAL A 467 -3.09 8.39 0.56
C VAL A 467 -3.87 7.56 1.57
N SER A 468 -4.91 6.86 1.13
CA SER A 468 -5.70 6.03 2.04
C SER A 468 -5.15 4.61 2.14
N THR A 469 -5.62 3.85 3.13
CA THR A 469 -5.27 2.45 3.32
C THR A 469 -6.52 1.66 3.67
N GLU A 470 -6.74 0.54 3.00
CA GLU A 470 -7.61 -0.50 3.54
C GLU A 470 -6.87 -1.19 4.69
N LEU A 471 -7.40 -0.98 5.91
CA LEU A 471 -6.75 -1.30 7.16
C LEU A 471 -7.54 -2.39 7.88
N GLY A 472 -6.86 -3.45 8.34
CA GLY A 472 -7.43 -4.40 9.30
C GLY A 472 -7.67 -5.81 8.79
N ALA A 473 -7.54 -6.03 7.49
CA ALA A 473 -7.64 -7.37 6.91
C ALA A 473 -6.47 -8.25 7.39
N GLN A 474 -6.79 -9.35 8.09
CA GLN A 474 -5.84 -10.38 8.53
C GLN A 474 -6.49 -11.76 8.48
N MET A 475 -5.79 -12.73 7.89
CA MET A 475 -6.31 -14.08 7.61
C MET A 475 -6.40 -15.03 8.83
N ASP A 476 -5.86 -14.67 9.99
CA ASP A 476 -5.82 -15.51 11.18
C ASP A 476 -6.38 -14.83 12.44
N LYS A 477 -6.85 -13.59 12.30
CA LYS A 477 -7.30 -12.73 13.41
C LYS A 477 -8.80 -12.48 13.45
N CYS A 478 -9.60 -13.20 12.68
CA CYS A 478 -11.07 -13.05 12.72
C CYS A 478 -11.61 -13.24 14.15
N TYR A 479 -12.44 -12.31 14.62
CA TYR A 479 -12.92 -12.11 15.99
C TYR A 479 -11.89 -11.81 17.07
N ASP A 480 -10.64 -11.52 16.72
CA ASP A 480 -9.52 -11.25 17.64
C ASP A 480 -8.78 -9.95 17.37
N PHE A 481 -9.18 -9.21 16.34
CA PHE A 481 -8.48 -7.98 16.01
C PHE A 481 -8.93 -6.87 16.98
N SER A 482 -7.98 -6.32 17.74
CA SER A 482 -8.26 -5.30 18.75
C SER A 482 -8.18 -3.88 18.17
N LEU A 483 -8.76 -2.90 18.86
CA LEU A 483 -8.58 -1.49 18.50
C LEU A 483 -7.13 -1.00 18.66
N ALA A 484 -6.35 -1.62 19.54
CA ALA A 484 -4.92 -1.34 19.68
C ALA A 484 -4.12 -1.86 18.48
N ASP A 485 -4.48 -3.02 17.94
CA ASP A 485 -3.89 -3.56 16.70
C ASP A 485 -4.10 -2.61 15.52
N TYR A 486 -5.33 -2.10 15.36
CA TYR A 486 -5.63 -1.06 14.37
C TYR A 486 -4.77 0.19 14.56
N ARG A 487 -4.64 0.69 15.79
CA ARG A 487 -3.82 1.88 16.11
C ARG A 487 -2.37 1.67 15.68
N HIS A 488 -1.73 0.60 16.16
CA HIS A 488 -0.32 0.32 15.87
C HIS A 488 -0.04 0.14 14.37
N MET A 489 -0.99 -0.46 13.64
CA MET A 489 -0.84 -0.64 12.19
C MET A 489 -0.85 0.69 11.45
N LEU A 490 -1.81 1.58 11.75
CA LEU A 490 -1.82 2.89 11.11
C LEU A 490 -0.67 3.79 11.56
N ASP A 491 -0.25 3.74 12.84
CA ASP A 491 0.89 4.53 13.33
C ASP A 491 2.17 4.23 12.52
N LYS A 492 2.38 2.96 12.16
CA LYS A 492 3.46 2.54 11.25
C LYS A 492 3.28 3.11 9.84
N GLU A 493 2.09 3.00 9.26
CA GLU A 493 1.81 3.47 7.90
C GLU A 493 1.88 5.00 7.76
N TRP A 494 1.46 5.75 8.79
CA TRP A 494 1.60 7.21 8.87
C TRP A 494 3.07 7.65 8.81
N ALA A 495 3.97 6.88 9.42
CA ALA A 495 5.39 7.18 9.44
C ALA A 495 6.05 7.10 8.04
N VAL A 496 5.37 6.52 7.05
CA VAL A 496 5.83 6.48 5.64
C VAL A 496 4.95 7.24 4.67
N GLY A 497 3.87 7.87 5.15
CA GLY A 497 3.09 8.85 4.40
C GLY A 497 1.69 8.41 3.94
N VAL A 498 1.20 7.26 4.40
CA VAL A 498 -0.26 7.02 4.42
C VAL A 498 -0.91 8.07 5.32
N THR A 499 -2.17 8.43 5.08
CA THR A 499 -2.85 9.48 5.85
C THR A 499 -4.18 9.04 6.45
N LYS A 500 -5.06 8.39 5.67
CA LYS A 500 -6.45 8.14 6.07
C LYS A 500 -6.80 6.64 5.99
N PRO A 501 -7.24 6.00 7.08
CA PRO A 501 -7.64 4.60 7.03
C PRO A 501 -9.09 4.44 6.55
N PHE A 502 -9.33 3.35 5.83
CA PHE A 502 -10.62 2.72 5.57
C PHE A 502 -10.62 1.35 6.25
N VAL A 503 -11.42 1.20 7.29
CA VAL A 503 -11.47 -0.05 8.07
C VAL A 503 -12.10 -1.17 7.23
N HIS A 504 -11.44 -2.32 7.18
CA HIS A 504 -11.96 -3.59 6.68
C HIS A 504 -12.67 -4.36 7.81
N GLY A 505 -13.98 -4.38 7.96
CA GLY A 505 -15.07 -3.56 7.43
C GLY A 505 -16.32 -3.92 8.24
N PHE A 506 -17.45 -3.31 7.92
CA PHE A 506 -18.75 -3.50 8.55
C PHE A 506 -19.62 -4.38 7.66
N ALA A 507 -20.19 -5.44 8.21
CA ALA A 507 -21.12 -6.30 7.47
C ALA A 507 -22.56 -5.85 7.72
N ALA A 508 -23.31 -5.54 6.66
CA ALA A 508 -24.73 -5.20 6.80
C ALA A 508 -25.54 -6.41 7.31
N GLN A 509 -26.39 -6.19 8.32
CA GLN A 509 -27.15 -7.21 9.02
C GLN A 509 -28.65 -7.06 8.72
N ASP A 510 -29.23 -8.07 8.09
CA ASP A 510 -30.68 -8.23 8.04
C ASP A 510 -31.23 -8.72 9.39
N PRO A 511 -32.55 -8.60 9.66
CA PRO A 511 -33.15 -9.04 10.92
C PRO A 511 -33.01 -10.53 11.23
N GLU A 512 -32.68 -11.37 10.24
CA GLU A 512 -32.45 -12.82 10.39
C GLU A 512 -30.95 -13.18 10.38
N ALA A 513 -30.06 -12.19 10.48
CA ALA A 513 -28.62 -12.42 10.52
C ALA A 513 -28.23 -13.29 11.74
N PRO A 514 -27.34 -14.29 11.56
CA PRO A 514 -26.90 -15.14 12.66
C PRO A 514 -25.94 -14.39 13.59
N TRP A 515 -25.88 -14.82 14.85
CA TRP A 515 -24.84 -14.39 15.77
C TRP A 515 -23.46 -14.96 15.35
N PRO A 516 -22.37 -14.18 15.47
CA PRO A 516 -22.34 -12.76 15.84
C PRO A 516 -22.55 -11.83 14.65
N THR A 517 -22.42 -12.33 13.41
CA THR A 517 -22.49 -11.53 12.19
C THR A 517 -22.75 -12.41 10.97
N ARG A 518 -23.47 -11.88 9.98
CA ARG A 518 -23.41 -12.37 8.59
C ARG A 518 -22.15 -11.81 7.90
N GLY A 519 -20.99 -12.41 8.16
CA GLY A 519 -19.70 -11.92 7.64
C GLY A 519 -19.50 -12.10 6.13
N ARG A 520 -18.58 -11.30 5.54
CA ARG A 520 -18.22 -11.36 4.11
C ARG A 520 -17.22 -12.47 3.78
N PHE A 521 -16.24 -12.69 4.64
CA PHE A 521 -15.10 -13.57 4.38
C PHE A 521 -15.13 -14.84 5.23
N GLY A 522 -16.33 -15.31 5.59
CA GLY A 522 -16.49 -16.39 6.56
C GLY A 522 -15.80 -16.04 7.87
N THR A 523 -14.97 -16.96 8.36
CA THR A 523 -14.08 -16.71 9.52
C THR A 523 -12.60 -16.75 9.12
N VAL A 524 -12.29 -16.43 7.87
CA VAL A 524 -10.90 -16.36 7.38
C VAL A 524 -10.31 -14.98 7.68
N VAL A 525 -10.97 -13.89 7.25
CA VAL A 525 -10.38 -12.54 7.34
C VAL A 525 -11.07 -11.69 8.42
N SER A 526 -10.29 -10.99 9.24
CA SER A 526 -10.77 -10.01 10.24
C SER A 526 -11.14 -8.65 9.62
N GLU A 527 -12.06 -7.86 10.17
CA GLU A 527 -13.25 -8.28 10.91
C GLU A 527 -14.50 -7.98 10.07
N SER A 528 -15.57 -8.72 10.34
CA SER A 528 -16.91 -8.40 9.85
C SER A 528 -17.71 -7.68 10.94
N TRP A 529 -17.30 -6.44 11.27
CA TRP A 529 -17.88 -5.63 12.34
C TRP A 529 -19.39 -5.45 12.17
N ASN A 530 -20.08 -5.31 13.30
CA ASN A 530 -21.40 -4.69 13.40
C ASN A 530 -21.53 -3.99 14.75
N HIS A 531 -22.49 -3.08 14.89
CA HIS A 531 -22.70 -2.30 16.12
C HIS A 531 -23.42 -3.06 17.23
N ARG A 532 -23.96 -4.26 16.96
CA ARG A 532 -24.84 -4.99 17.86
C ARG A 532 -24.09 -5.95 18.79
N HIS A 533 -23.09 -6.65 18.25
CA HIS A 533 -22.50 -7.80 18.91
C HIS A 533 -21.01 -7.64 19.22
N PHE A 534 -20.31 -6.67 18.65
CA PHE A 534 -18.89 -6.50 18.93
C PHE A 534 -18.69 -5.65 20.19
N PRO A 535 -18.14 -6.19 21.30
CA PRO A 535 -18.06 -5.45 22.56
C PRO A 535 -17.27 -4.15 22.42
N GLN A 536 -16.16 -4.16 21.67
CA GLN A 536 -15.30 -3.00 21.43
C GLN A 536 -15.97 -1.88 20.62
N TRP A 537 -17.19 -2.07 20.07
CA TRP A 537 -17.79 -1.09 19.17
C TRP A 537 -17.95 0.29 19.81
N GLU A 538 -18.33 0.32 21.09
CA GLU A 538 -18.48 1.55 21.89
C GLU A 538 -17.18 2.34 22.05
N HIS A 539 -16.01 1.71 21.87
CA HIS A 539 -14.71 2.37 21.99
C HIS A 539 -14.15 2.89 20.65
N TRP A 540 -14.81 2.64 19.51
CA TRP A 540 -14.34 3.13 18.20
C TRP A 540 -14.16 4.64 18.16
N ARG A 541 -15.00 5.41 18.86
CA ARG A 541 -14.96 6.86 18.78
C ARG A 541 -13.62 7.46 19.22
N GLY A 542 -12.96 6.86 20.22
CA GLY A 542 -11.62 7.31 20.62
C GLY A 542 -10.58 7.07 19.53
N LEU A 543 -10.64 5.91 18.86
CA LEU A 543 -9.73 5.58 17.76
C LEU A 543 -9.97 6.47 16.54
N THR A 544 -11.23 6.68 16.17
CA THR A 544 -11.58 7.50 15.00
C THR A 544 -11.27 8.97 15.22
N ASP A 545 -11.42 9.51 16.43
CA ASP A 545 -11.01 10.88 16.75
C ASP A 545 -9.46 11.00 16.72
N TYR A 546 -8.71 10.03 17.25
CA TYR A 546 -7.24 9.97 17.13
C TYR A 546 -6.79 9.98 15.66
N TRP A 547 -7.38 9.10 14.84
CA TRP A 547 -7.08 9.03 13.40
C TRP A 547 -7.47 10.30 12.65
N ALA A 548 -8.58 10.94 13.01
CA ALA A 548 -9.00 12.16 12.37
C ALA A 548 -8.02 13.32 12.62
N ARG A 549 -7.44 13.40 13.82
CA ARG A 549 -6.41 14.40 14.15
C ARG A 549 -5.11 14.11 13.40
N GLY A 550 -4.68 12.85 13.36
CA GLY A 550 -3.52 12.43 12.58
C GLY A 550 -3.69 12.73 11.09
N THR A 551 -4.83 12.37 10.51
CA THR A 551 -5.19 12.69 9.12
C THR A 551 -5.18 14.20 8.89
N ALA A 552 -5.75 15.00 9.80
CA ALA A 552 -5.76 16.45 9.67
C ALA A 552 -4.34 17.05 9.61
N VAL A 553 -3.41 16.54 10.44
CA VAL A 553 -1.99 16.93 10.39
C VAL A 553 -1.35 16.46 9.09
N LEU A 554 -1.47 15.17 8.80
CA LEU A 554 -0.78 14.51 7.69
C LEU A 554 -1.39 14.83 6.33
N GLU A 555 -2.48 15.61 6.27
CA GLU A 555 -3.04 16.20 5.04
C GLU A 555 -2.90 17.73 4.98
N THR A 556 -2.15 18.33 5.91
CA THR A 556 -1.78 19.75 5.87
C THR A 556 -0.41 19.94 5.24
N GLY A 557 -0.29 20.93 4.35
CA GLY A 557 0.95 21.25 3.65
C GLY A 557 1.32 20.23 2.58
N THR A 558 2.59 20.26 2.18
CA THR A 558 3.17 19.37 1.17
C THR A 558 4.12 18.38 1.82
N PRO A 559 4.05 17.07 1.49
CA PRO A 559 5.00 16.09 2.00
C PRO A 559 6.43 16.40 1.56
N ARG A 560 7.40 16.13 2.41
CA ARG A 560 8.84 16.28 2.14
C ARG A 560 9.59 15.01 2.46
N VAL A 561 10.46 14.60 1.55
CA VAL A 561 11.27 13.38 1.67
C VAL A 561 12.70 13.68 1.25
N ASP A 562 13.67 13.11 1.96
CA ASP A 562 15.08 13.46 1.77
C ASP A 562 15.67 12.74 0.55
N VAL A 563 15.38 11.46 0.38
CA VAL A 563 16.06 10.61 -0.60
C VAL A 563 15.06 9.78 -1.41
N ALA A 564 15.26 9.75 -2.72
CA ALA A 564 14.64 8.78 -3.62
C ALA A 564 15.61 7.61 -3.87
N VAL A 565 15.10 6.39 -3.91
CA VAL A 565 15.82 5.20 -4.38
C VAL A 565 15.25 4.78 -5.73
N TYR A 566 16.11 4.68 -6.74
CA TYR A 566 15.73 4.23 -8.07
C TYR A 566 15.32 2.76 -8.04
N ARG A 567 14.15 2.43 -8.60
CA ARG A 567 13.68 1.05 -8.77
C ARG A 567 12.89 0.90 -10.07
N ASP A 568 13.11 -0.19 -10.80
CA ASP A 568 12.39 -0.53 -12.03
C ASP A 568 11.82 -1.94 -11.87
N GLY A 569 10.50 -2.09 -11.92
CA GLY A 569 9.83 -3.39 -11.78
C GLY A 569 8.48 -3.30 -11.07
N PHE A 570 7.84 -4.45 -10.92
CA PHE A 570 6.57 -4.56 -10.20
C PHE A 570 6.77 -4.78 -8.70
N LEU A 571 5.69 -4.68 -7.93
CA LEU A 571 5.63 -5.15 -6.55
C LEU A 571 4.92 -6.50 -6.52
N THR A 572 5.59 -7.52 -5.98
CA THR A 572 4.88 -8.70 -5.52
C THR A 572 4.00 -8.36 -4.32
N THR A 573 3.28 -9.36 -3.86
CA THR A 573 2.33 -9.34 -2.76
C THR A 573 2.78 -10.32 -1.67
N ALA A 574 2.52 -9.93 -0.43
CA ALA A 574 2.76 -10.78 0.73
C ALA A 574 1.47 -11.44 1.26
N ALA A 575 0.29 -11.16 0.70
CA ALA A 575 -1.01 -11.65 1.18
C ALA A 575 -1.32 -13.12 0.84
N ARG A 576 -0.33 -14.02 0.84
CA ARG A 576 -0.36 -15.32 0.12
C ARG A 576 -1.23 -16.43 0.74
N GLY A 577 -2.00 -16.15 1.78
CA GLY A 577 -3.01 -17.05 2.33
C GLY A 577 -2.82 -17.42 3.81
N ASN A 578 -1.57 -17.48 4.29
CA ASN A 578 -1.25 -17.79 5.70
C ASN A 578 0.18 -17.35 6.02
N ALA A 579 0.53 -17.29 7.31
CA ALA A 579 1.83 -16.77 7.75
C ALA A 579 3.05 -17.50 7.14
N GLU A 580 2.97 -18.81 6.91
CA GLU A 580 4.05 -19.58 6.27
C GLU A 580 4.21 -19.19 4.79
N ALA A 581 3.10 -19.05 4.07
CA ALA A 581 3.10 -18.61 2.67
C ALA A 581 3.55 -17.15 2.54
N ASP A 582 3.07 -16.27 3.43
CA ASP A 582 3.43 -14.86 3.44
C ASP A 582 4.92 -14.65 3.71
N ALA A 583 5.54 -15.50 4.55
CA ALA A 583 6.98 -15.48 4.82
C ALA A 583 7.86 -15.87 3.61
N THR A 584 7.26 -16.24 2.48
CA THR A 584 7.97 -16.46 1.21
C THR A 584 8.08 -15.19 0.35
N ALA A 585 7.52 -14.07 0.81
CA ALA A 585 7.83 -12.76 0.23
C ALA A 585 9.32 -12.44 0.43
N PRO A 586 9.92 -11.55 -0.38
CA PRO A 586 11.27 -11.04 -0.11
C PRO A 586 11.33 -10.44 1.29
N ASP A 587 12.46 -10.60 1.99
CA ASP A 587 12.64 -9.98 3.31
C ASP A 587 12.50 -8.44 3.26
N ARG A 588 12.92 -7.83 2.15
CA ARG A 588 12.95 -6.37 1.92
C ARG A 588 13.06 -6.04 0.44
N LEU A 589 12.72 -4.81 0.04
CA LEU A 589 12.92 -4.33 -1.33
C LEU A 589 14.19 -3.46 -1.47
N ILE A 590 14.57 -2.76 -0.40
CA ILE A 590 15.76 -1.90 -0.32
C ILE A 590 16.46 -2.04 1.03
N ASP A 591 17.74 -1.65 1.12
CA ASP A 591 18.53 -1.69 2.37
C ASP A 591 18.58 -0.31 3.06
N ALA A 592 17.42 0.26 3.37
CA ALA A 592 17.29 1.62 3.88
C ALA A 592 17.60 1.78 5.39
N GLU A 593 17.92 0.69 6.11
CA GLU A 593 18.07 0.76 7.58
C GLU A 593 19.15 1.76 8.02
N THR A 594 20.27 1.82 7.29
CA THR A 594 21.39 2.73 7.62
C THR A 594 21.01 4.19 7.44
N LEU A 595 20.11 4.49 6.51
CA LEU A 595 19.53 5.80 6.28
C LEU A 595 18.58 6.19 7.42
N GLU A 596 17.71 5.26 7.84
CA GLU A 596 16.77 5.47 8.94
C GLU A 596 17.51 5.74 10.27
N ARG A 597 18.60 5.01 10.56
CA ARG A 597 19.43 5.26 11.75
C ARG A 597 20.12 6.63 11.76
N ALA A 598 20.19 7.28 10.61
CA ALA A 598 20.78 8.59 10.40
C ALA A 598 19.76 9.71 10.17
N GLY A 599 18.45 9.41 10.23
CA GLY A 599 17.38 10.39 10.11
C GLY A 599 16.81 10.61 8.71
N TYR A 600 17.30 9.90 7.69
CA TYR A 600 16.81 10.10 6.31
C TYR A 600 15.45 9.45 6.08
N SER A 601 14.52 10.23 5.55
CA SER A 601 13.28 9.73 4.97
C SER A 601 13.49 9.25 3.52
N VAL A 602 12.83 8.14 3.16
CA VAL A 602 13.09 7.41 1.90
C VAL A 602 11.80 7.08 1.17
N GLN A 603 11.79 7.28 -0.15
CA GLN A 603 10.76 6.80 -1.08
C GLN A 603 11.39 6.27 -2.37
N LEU A 604 10.57 5.66 -3.23
CA LEU A 604 11.01 5.01 -4.46
C LEU A 604 10.70 5.88 -5.68
N LEU A 605 11.54 5.78 -6.71
CA LEU A 605 11.38 6.47 -7.99
C LEU A 605 11.57 5.51 -9.16
N ASP A 606 10.59 5.47 -10.07
CA ASP A 606 10.66 4.67 -11.29
C ASP A 606 11.37 5.39 -12.45
N PRO A 607 11.76 4.67 -13.51
CA PRO A 607 12.52 5.24 -14.61
C PRO A 607 11.76 6.32 -15.40
N VAL A 608 10.43 6.20 -15.52
CA VAL A 608 9.61 7.18 -16.24
C VAL A 608 9.53 8.47 -15.43
N GLY A 609 9.34 8.36 -14.11
CA GLY A 609 9.34 9.51 -13.21
C GLY A 609 10.65 10.29 -13.23
N LEU A 610 11.80 9.59 -13.25
CA LEU A 610 13.11 10.23 -13.37
C LEU A 610 13.27 10.96 -14.72
N ALA A 611 12.71 10.38 -15.79
CA ALA A 611 12.88 10.90 -17.15
C ALA A 611 11.93 12.03 -17.52
N GLU A 612 10.94 12.33 -16.68
CA GLU A 612 9.90 13.30 -16.93
C GLU A 612 10.42 14.74 -17.00
N GLU A 613 9.77 15.55 -17.84
CA GLU A 613 10.00 16.99 -17.89
C GLU A 613 9.51 17.66 -16.60
N GLY A 614 10.31 18.58 -16.04
CA GLY A 614 9.97 19.25 -14.77
C GLY A 614 10.25 18.43 -13.51
N ALA A 615 10.66 17.16 -13.63
CA ALA A 615 11.04 16.34 -12.47
C ALA A 615 12.26 16.91 -11.73
N ILE A 616 13.17 17.62 -12.40
CA ILE A 616 14.35 18.27 -11.79
C ILE A 616 14.06 19.75 -11.59
N GLY A 617 14.21 20.24 -10.36
CA GLY A 617 13.97 21.65 -10.03
C GLY A 617 14.80 22.13 -8.84
N ARG A 618 14.40 23.27 -8.27
CA ARG A 618 15.00 23.82 -7.05
C ARG A 618 14.11 23.51 -5.86
N GLU A 619 14.72 23.26 -4.70
CA GLU A 619 13.96 23.11 -3.46
C GLU A 619 13.18 24.40 -3.17
N PRO A 620 11.87 24.35 -2.93
CA PRO A 620 11.12 25.54 -2.53
C PRO A 620 11.71 26.10 -1.23
N GLY A 621 12.04 27.40 -1.21
CA GLY A 621 12.56 28.06 -0.02
C GLY A 621 11.56 28.01 1.14
N THR A 622 12.06 27.81 2.37
CA THR A 622 11.25 27.68 3.60
C THR A 622 10.80 29.01 4.22
N ALA A 623 10.94 30.15 3.51
CA ALA A 623 10.61 31.47 4.06
C ALA A 623 9.24 31.97 3.53
N GLY A 624 8.34 32.27 4.46
CA GLY A 624 7.04 32.88 4.16
C GLY A 624 7.15 34.20 3.41
N GLY A 625 6.22 34.43 2.49
CA GLY A 625 5.80 35.75 2.00
C GLY A 625 6.86 36.59 1.29
N ALA A 626 6.60 36.90 0.02
CA ALA A 626 7.29 37.95 -0.73
C ALA A 626 7.44 39.25 0.09
N GLY A 627 8.63 39.50 0.63
CA GLY A 627 9.00 40.72 1.35
C GLY A 627 10.51 40.87 1.32
N GLU A 628 10.99 42.04 0.87
CA GLU A 628 12.41 42.34 0.67
C GLU A 628 13.23 42.14 1.96
N VAL A 629 14.31 41.37 1.87
CA VAL A 629 15.29 41.16 2.96
C VAL A 629 16.28 42.33 3.00
N PRO A 630 16.47 43.03 4.14
CA PRO A 630 17.49 44.07 4.27
C PRO A 630 18.90 43.46 4.31
N ALA A 631 19.86 44.14 3.68
CA ALA A 631 21.23 43.65 3.55
C ALA A 631 22.03 43.72 4.87
N GLY A 632 22.48 42.55 5.36
CA GLY A 632 23.66 42.42 6.22
C GLY A 632 23.52 41.51 7.46
N ALA A 633 23.72 40.19 7.31
CA ALA A 633 24.27 39.26 8.32
C ALA A 633 24.44 37.85 7.70
N GLY A 634 25.36 37.05 8.21
CA GLY A 634 25.78 35.73 7.67
C GLY A 634 24.75 34.60 7.65
N GLU A 635 23.44 34.89 7.77
CA GLU A 635 22.32 33.96 7.60
C GLU A 635 21.92 33.80 6.12
N ALA A 636 22.06 34.87 5.32
CA ALA A 636 21.70 34.88 3.90
C ALA A 636 22.47 33.86 3.05
N ALA A 637 23.67 33.42 3.47
CA ALA A 637 24.45 32.44 2.71
C ALA A 637 23.97 30.99 2.86
N ARG A 638 23.25 30.66 3.96
CA ARG A 638 22.67 29.32 4.16
C ARG A 638 21.27 29.22 3.56
N ASP A 639 20.43 30.23 3.77
CA ASP A 639 19.10 30.29 3.17
C ASP A 639 19.15 30.34 1.63
N GLN A 640 20.13 31.04 1.06
CA GLN A 640 20.38 31.03 -0.39
C GLN A 640 20.91 29.68 -0.88
N ALA A 641 21.76 29.00 -0.10
CA ALA A 641 22.31 27.69 -0.48
C ALA A 641 21.27 26.55 -0.43
N ASP A 642 20.28 26.63 0.46
CA ASP A 642 19.16 25.69 0.51
C ASP A 642 18.08 26.00 -0.53
N ALA A 643 17.76 27.28 -0.80
CA ALA A 643 16.85 27.68 -1.88
C ALA A 643 17.40 27.40 -3.29
N ASP A 644 18.74 27.33 -3.43
CA ASP A 644 19.40 26.97 -4.68
C ASP A 644 19.67 25.45 -4.80
N ARG A 645 19.24 24.60 -3.86
CA ARG A 645 19.49 23.15 -3.95
C ARG A 645 18.69 22.51 -5.09
N VAL A 646 19.34 21.64 -5.87
CA VAL A 646 18.63 20.83 -6.88
C VAL A 646 17.93 19.66 -6.22
N VAL A 647 16.66 19.48 -6.55
CA VAL A 647 15.83 18.38 -6.05
C VAL A 647 15.07 17.71 -7.18
N LEU A 648 14.56 16.51 -6.90
CA LEU A 648 13.56 15.84 -7.73
C LEU A 648 12.15 16.08 -7.19
N PHE A 649 11.18 16.34 -8.07
CA PHE A 649 9.77 16.65 -7.76
C PHE A 649 9.62 17.82 -6.75
N PRO A 650 10.02 19.05 -7.13
CA PRO A 650 10.09 20.20 -6.22
C PRO A 650 8.74 20.58 -5.59
N GLU A 651 7.64 20.42 -6.32
CA GLU A 651 6.28 20.75 -5.85
C GLU A 651 5.66 19.69 -4.93
N GLY A 652 6.26 18.50 -4.87
CA GLY A 652 5.82 17.38 -4.04
C GLY A 652 6.90 17.02 -3.01
N PRO A 653 7.46 15.80 -3.06
CA PRO A 653 8.39 15.31 -2.04
C PRO A 653 9.74 16.06 -1.98
N ALA A 654 10.17 16.73 -3.05
CA ALA A 654 11.43 17.48 -3.12
C ALA A 654 12.65 16.65 -2.63
N TYR A 655 12.90 15.52 -3.30
CA TYR A 655 14.01 14.61 -2.97
C TYR A 655 15.35 15.32 -3.19
N ARG A 656 16.16 15.41 -2.14
CA ARG A 656 17.48 16.08 -2.14
C ARG A 656 18.58 15.22 -2.74
N ALA A 657 18.35 13.91 -2.82
CA ALA A 657 19.28 12.96 -3.41
C ALA A 657 18.57 11.80 -4.11
N LEU A 658 19.30 11.16 -5.03
CA LEU A 658 18.91 9.92 -5.68
C LEU A 658 19.96 8.84 -5.42
N ILE A 659 19.52 7.67 -4.95
CA ILE A 659 20.34 6.47 -4.83
C ILE A 659 20.06 5.54 -6.01
N LEU A 660 21.12 5.05 -6.65
CA LEU A 660 21.05 4.03 -7.69
C LEU A 660 21.90 2.83 -7.29
N ASP A 661 21.24 1.72 -7.01
CA ASP A 661 21.86 0.39 -6.91
C ASP A 661 21.39 -0.43 -8.11
N ALA A 662 22.23 -0.57 -9.13
CA ALA A 662 21.86 -1.25 -10.37
C ALA A 662 21.62 -2.76 -10.17
N ALA A 663 22.09 -3.36 -9.07
CA ALA A 663 21.89 -4.77 -8.80
C ALA A 663 20.40 -5.09 -8.55
N LEU A 664 19.64 -4.13 -8.01
CA LEU A 664 18.21 -4.26 -7.75
C LEU A 664 17.35 -4.42 -9.02
N GLN A 665 17.91 -4.15 -10.21
CA GLN A 665 17.23 -4.17 -11.51
C GLN A 665 18.04 -4.99 -12.53
N GLY A 666 18.94 -5.86 -12.07
CA GLY A 666 19.70 -6.77 -12.94
C GLY A 666 20.83 -6.12 -13.73
N GLY A 667 21.38 -5.01 -13.26
CA GLY A 667 22.58 -4.35 -13.81
C GLY A 667 22.32 -3.43 -15.01
N THR A 668 21.06 -3.08 -15.28
CA THR A 668 20.65 -2.27 -16.44
C THR A 668 19.81 -1.06 -16.05
N ILE A 669 19.64 -0.14 -17.00
CA ILE A 669 18.82 1.07 -16.86
C ILE A 669 18.27 1.44 -18.24
N PRO A 670 16.99 1.83 -18.40
CA PRO A 670 16.51 2.33 -19.68
C PRO A 670 17.25 3.59 -20.12
N LEU A 671 17.57 3.68 -21.42
CA LEU A 671 18.33 4.79 -21.98
C LEU A 671 17.77 6.18 -21.61
N ASN A 672 16.45 6.35 -21.63
CA ASN A 672 15.82 7.61 -21.28
C ASN A 672 16.07 8.00 -19.82
N ALA A 673 16.03 7.03 -18.90
CA ALA A 673 16.36 7.25 -17.49
C ALA A 673 17.86 7.50 -17.28
N ALA A 674 18.74 6.80 -18.01
CA ALA A 674 20.18 7.06 -17.97
C ALA A 674 20.52 8.49 -18.42
N ARG A 675 19.91 8.95 -19.51
CA ARG A 675 20.04 10.33 -20.00
C ARG A 675 19.47 11.34 -19.01
N ALA A 676 18.35 11.02 -18.35
CA ALA A 676 17.77 11.88 -17.33
C ALA A 676 18.64 11.96 -16.08
N LEU A 677 19.22 10.84 -15.64
CA LEU A 677 20.21 10.79 -14.58
C LEU A 677 21.43 11.66 -14.91
N ALA A 678 21.91 11.62 -16.16
CA ALA A 678 22.99 12.49 -16.61
C ALA A 678 22.61 13.98 -16.55
N ARG A 679 21.37 14.33 -16.94
CA ARG A 679 20.85 15.71 -16.78
C ARG A 679 20.78 16.12 -15.31
N ALA A 680 20.32 15.25 -14.43
CA ALA A 680 20.24 15.50 -12.99
C ALA A 680 21.64 15.70 -12.37
N ALA A 681 22.59 14.84 -12.73
CA ALA A 681 23.99 14.96 -12.33
C ALA A 681 24.60 16.30 -12.79
N ALA A 682 24.38 16.68 -14.06
CA ALA A 682 24.85 17.93 -14.63
C ALA A 682 24.20 19.17 -13.98
N ALA A 683 22.93 19.06 -13.56
CA ALA A 683 22.25 20.11 -12.82
C ALA A 683 22.81 20.29 -11.39
N GLY A 684 23.47 19.26 -10.85
CA GLY A 684 24.05 19.27 -9.50
C GLY A 684 23.21 18.55 -8.45
N LEU A 685 22.28 17.67 -8.85
CA LEU A 685 21.60 16.78 -7.92
C LEU A 685 22.62 15.86 -7.24
N ALA A 686 22.48 15.65 -5.93
CA ALA A 686 23.28 14.67 -5.21
C ALA A 686 22.88 13.24 -5.63
N ILE A 687 23.84 12.48 -6.17
CA ILE A 687 23.60 11.10 -6.63
C ILE A 687 24.60 10.16 -5.96
N VAL A 688 24.10 9.08 -5.38
CA VAL A 688 24.92 7.99 -4.83
C VAL A 688 24.70 6.73 -5.65
N ILE A 689 25.77 6.21 -6.26
CA ILE A 689 25.78 4.93 -6.96
C ILE A 689 26.33 3.87 -6.01
N VAL A 690 25.54 2.83 -5.74
CA VAL A 690 25.94 1.70 -4.90
C VAL A 690 26.44 0.56 -5.79
N GLY A 691 27.59 -0.01 -5.45
CA GLY A 691 28.14 -1.15 -6.16
C GLY A 691 28.58 -0.81 -7.59
N GLN A 692 28.18 -1.63 -8.56
CA GLN A 692 28.53 -1.42 -9.98
C GLN A 692 27.48 -0.52 -10.66
N PRO A 693 27.92 0.45 -11.49
CA PRO A 693 26.98 1.23 -12.28
C PRO A 693 26.31 0.36 -13.36
N PRO A 694 25.14 0.77 -13.90
CA PRO A 694 24.49 0.06 -14.99
C PRO A 694 25.39 -0.09 -16.21
N THR A 695 25.28 -1.22 -16.90
CA THR A 695 26.17 -1.58 -18.02
C THR A 695 25.49 -1.59 -19.39
N GLY A 696 24.16 -1.54 -19.44
CA GLY A 696 23.40 -1.59 -20.69
C GLY A 696 21.94 -1.17 -20.52
N ASP A 697 21.22 -1.12 -21.65
CA ASP A 697 19.81 -0.77 -21.70
C ASP A 697 18.94 -1.89 -21.12
N ALA A 698 17.93 -1.50 -20.35
CA ALA A 698 16.95 -2.43 -19.82
C ALA A 698 15.95 -2.91 -20.89
N GLY A 699 15.63 -2.06 -21.88
CA GLY A 699 14.69 -2.38 -22.96
C GLY A 699 15.38 -2.53 -24.32
N TRP A 700 14.68 -3.10 -25.30
CA TRP A 700 15.21 -3.30 -26.65
C TRP A 700 15.02 -2.03 -27.47
N GLY A 701 13.81 -1.45 -27.47
CA GLY A 701 13.51 -0.23 -28.23
C GLY A 701 13.79 -0.31 -29.74
N GLY A 702 13.97 -1.52 -30.28
CA GLY A 702 14.20 -1.78 -31.70
C GLY A 702 15.67 -1.92 -32.12
N ASP A 703 16.64 -1.58 -31.28
CA ASP A 703 18.07 -1.59 -31.61
C ASP A 703 18.94 -1.72 -30.34
N ASP A 704 20.20 -2.13 -30.47
CA ASP A 704 21.11 -2.16 -29.32
C ASP A 704 21.58 -0.74 -28.95
N ARG A 705 21.34 -0.36 -27.69
CA ARG A 705 21.57 1.00 -27.18
C ARG A 705 22.54 1.03 -25.99
N ASP A 706 23.23 -0.07 -25.72
CA ASP A 706 24.14 -0.18 -24.58
C ASP A 706 25.26 0.86 -24.61
N GLU A 707 25.82 1.17 -25.78
CA GLU A 707 26.85 2.20 -25.90
C GLU A 707 26.33 3.59 -25.48
N ALA A 708 25.09 3.92 -25.84
CA ALA A 708 24.47 5.19 -25.46
C ALA A 708 24.15 5.24 -23.95
N VAL A 709 23.81 4.10 -23.33
CA VAL A 709 23.68 3.99 -21.87
C VAL A 709 25.04 4.17 -21.21
N HIS A 710 26.08 3.53 -21.72
CA HIS A 710 27.44 3.66 -21.20
C HIS A 710 27.95 5.10 -21.26
N GLU A 711 27.69 5.81 -22.37
CA GLU A 711 28.01 7.23 -22.51
C GLU A 711 27.28 8.07 -21.45
N ALA A 712 25.97 7.87 -21.28
CA ALA A 712 25.18 8.59 -20.29
C ALA A 712 25.65 8.33 -18.85
N ILE A 713 25.93 7.08 -18.50
CA ILE A 713 26.46 6.70 -17.17
C ILE A 713 27.86 7.25 -16.94
N THR A 714 28.71 7.31 -17.97
CA THR A 714 30.01 7.99 -17.89
C THR A 714 29.85 9.47 -17.57
N ALA A 715 28.87 10.14 -18.21
CA ALA A 715 28.54 11.53 -17.90
C ALA A 715 28.01 11.72 -16.46
N VAL A 716 27.21 10.77 -15.96
CA VAL A 716 26.76 10.75 -14.55
C VAL A 716 27.96 10.68 -13.60
N LEU A 717 28.88 9.73 -13.83
CA LEU A 717 30.05 9.54 -12.96
C LEU A 717 31.01 10.73 -12.96
N ALA A 718 31.00 11.54 -14.01
CA ALA A 718 31.75 12.80 -14.10
C ALA A 718 31.02 13.99 -13.42
N GLY A 719 29.79 13.80 -12.94
CA GLY A 719 28.99 14.85 -12.32
C GLY A 719 29.60 15.38 -11.02
N PRO A 720 29.44 16.68 -10.72
CA PRO A 720 30.10 17.34 -9.59
C PRO A 720 29.59 16.88 -8.22
N CYS A 721 28.35 16.41 -8.14
CA CYS A 721 27.68 15.97 -6.92
C CYS A 721 27.39 14.47 -6.93
N VAL A 722 28.27 13.66 -7.53
CA VAL A 722 28.09 12.21 -7.64
C VAL A 722 29.16 11.47 -6.85
N LYS A 723 28.73 10.47 -6.08
CA LYS A 723 29.63 9.53 -5.38
C LYS A 723 29.26 8.10 -5.70
N ARG A 724 30.29 7.26 -5.76
CA ARG A 724 30.15 5.81 -5.79
C ARG A 724 30.60 5.23 -4.46
N VAL A 725 29.86 4.27 -3.95
CA VAL A 725 30.17 3.52 -2.73
C VAL A 725 30.11 2.02 -3.00
N ASP A 726 30.76 1.22 -2.15
CA ASP A 726 30.82 -0.23 -2.32
C ASP A 726 29.51 -0.91 -1.87
N GLY A 727 28.88 -0.39 -0.82
CA GLY A 727 27.65 -0.94 -0.24
C GLY A 727 26.75 0.09 0.44
N TRP A 728 25.58 -0.36 0.90
CA TRP A 728 24.55 0.47 1.55
C TRP A 728 24.98 1.04 2.90
N GLU A 729 25.95 0.43 3.56
CA GLU A 729 26.58 0.90 4.80
C GLU A 729 27.27 2.26 4.65
N ASP A 730 27.78 2.58 3.47
CA ASP A 730 28.53 3.79 3.19
C ASP A 730 27.65 4.93 2.66
N VAL A 731 26.40 4.64 2.28
CA VAL A 731 25.47 5.60 1.67
C VAL A 731 25.23 6.82 2.56
N PRO A 732 24.93 6.71 3.88
CA PRO A 732 24.74 7.89 4.72
C PRO A 732 25.97 8.80 4.78
N GLY A 733 27.17 8.21 4.79
CA GLY A 733 28.43 8.94 4.75
C GLY A 733 28.65 9.66 3.43
N ALA A 734 28.31 9.02 2.30
CA ALA A 734 28.36 9.64 0.98
C ALA A 734 27.38 10.81 0.84
N LEU A 735 26.13 10.65 1.30
CA LEU A 735 25.13 11.73 1.33
C LEU A 735 25.62 12.94 2.12
N ALA A 736 26.12 12.71 3.34
CA ALA A 736 26.67 13.77 4.18
C ALA A 736 27.86 14.48 3.51
N ALA A 737 28.74 13.73 2.83
CA ALA A 737 29.88 14.27 2.09
C ALA A 737 29.47 15.04 0.82
N LEU A 738 28.27 14.81 0.30
CA LEU A 738 27.64 15.59 -0.77
C LEU A 738 26.84 16.80 -0.23
N GLY A 739 26.83 17.02 1.08
CA GLY A 739 26.10 18.12 1.72
C GLY A 739 24.60 17.86 1.89
N VAL A 740 24.14 16.64 1.63
CA VAL A 740 22.74 16.24 1.87
C VAL A 740 22.59 15.98 3.36
N ARG A 741 21.65 16.68 3.99
CA ARG A 741 21.25 16.46 5.39
C ARG A 741 19.77 16.15 5.45
N PRO A 742 19.35 15.23 6.34
CA PRO A 742 17.94 14.95 6.52
C PRO A 742 17.25 16.13 7.21
N ARG A 743 15.96 16.34 6.91
CA ARG A 743 15.15 17.41 7.53
C ARG A 743 14.93 17.20 9.03
N VAL A 744 15.03 15.97 9.50
CA VAL A 744 14.99 15.58 10.91
C VAL A 744 16.17 14.64 11.16
N THR A 745 17.08 15.01 12.05
CA THR A 745 18.31 14.25 12.30
C THR A 745 18.29 13.63 13.69
N TRP A 746 18.70 12.36 13.78
CA TRP A 746 19.13 11.70 15.02
C TRP A 746 20.28 10.74 14.71
N ARG A 747 20.84 10.13 15.75
CA ARG A 747 21.80 9.03 15.63
C ARG A 747 21.44 7.93 16.61
N GLY A 748 21.36 6.71 16.14
CA GLY A 748 21.27 5.52 17.00
C GLY A 748 20.27 4.49 16.49
N PRO A 749 19.17 4.25 17.21
CA PRO A 749 18.17 3.26 16.81
C PRO A 749 17.47 3.68 15.51
N VAL A 750 16.82 2.71 14.89
CA VAL A 750 15.91 2.98 13.78
C VAL A 750 14.70 3.72 14.33
N LEU A 751 14.44 4.91 13.80
CA LEU A 751 13.16 5.59 13.92
C LEU A 751 12.65 5.85 12.49
N LEU A 752 11.36 6.10 12.35
CA LEU A 752 10.76 6.53 11.10
C LEU A 752 10.25 7.95 11.25
N SER A 753 10.26 8.73 10.17
CA SER A 753 9.79 10.11 10.19
C SER A 753 9.04 10.51 8.94
N GLN A 754 8.00 11.33 9.13
CA GLN A 754 7.25 11.98 8.06
C GLN A 754 7.30 13.49 8.27
N VAL A 755 7.58 14.24 7.21
CA VAL A 755 7.76 15.70 7.25
C VAL A 755 6.79 16.36 6.29
N ARG A 756 6.13 17.45 6.73
CA ARG A 756 5.30 18.29 5.86
C ARG A 756 5.59 19.76 6.07
N ASP A 757 5.72 20.48 4.97
CA ASP A 757 5.87 21.94 4.99
C ASP A 757 4.49 22.59 4.74
N ALA A 758 4.04 23.40 5.69
CA ALA A 758 2.79 24.14 5.65
C ALA A 758 3.05 25.65 5.80
N ALA A 759 2.03 26.49 5.58
CA ALA A 759 2.17 27.94 5.61
C ALA A 759 2.58 28.49 6.99
N GLU A 760 2.19 27.79 8.05
CA GLU A 760 2.43 28.14 9.45
C GLU A 760 3.69 27.49 10.04
N GLY A 761 4.33 26.58 9.31
CA GLY A 761 5.52 25.90 9.79
C GLY A 761 5.66 24.46 9.30
N ARG A 762 6.66 23.78 9.84
CA ARG A 762 7.02 22.41 9.49
C ARG A 762 6.44 21.43 10.51
N TYR A 763 5.71 20.46 10.02
CA TYR A 763 5.22 19.31 10.78
C TYR A 763 6.20 18.16 10.69
N VAL A 764 6.42 17.49 11.83
CA VAL A 764 7.27 16.31 11.94
C VAL A 764 6.54 15.26 12.76
N LEU A 765 6.34 14.08 12.18
CA LEU A 765 5.95 12.87 12.89
C LEU A 765 7.21 12.02 13.06
N VAL A 766 7.48 11.53 14.27
CA VAL A 766 8.55 10.56 14.56
C VAL A 766 7.96 9.35 15.25
N TYR A 767 8.31 8.16 14.78
CA TYR A 767 7.79 6.89 15.25
C TYR A 767 8.93 5.94 15.64
N ASN A 768 8.75 5.26 16.77
CA ASN A 768 9.64 4.20 17.24
C ASN A 768 9.07 2.82 16.85
N PRO A 769 9.55 2.19 15.76
CA PRO A 769 9.10 0.84 15.39
C PRO A 769 9.67 -0.26 16.30
N GLY A 770 10.62 0.08 17.18
CA GLY A 770 11.33 -0.87 18.01
C GLY A 770 10.52 -1.37 19.21
N SER A 771 10.95 -2.49 19.75
CA SER A 771 10.38 -3.09 20.97
C SER A 771 10.95 -2.51 22.28
N GLN A 772 11.81 -1.49 22.18
CA GLN A 772 12.48 -0.86 23.32
C GLN A 772 12.20 0.64 23.30
N ALA A 773 12.10 1.25 24.47
CA ALA A 773 12.01 2.70 24.59
C ALA A 773 13.29 3.37 24.06
N VAL A 774 13.13 4.52 23.43
CA VAL A 774 14.23 5.30 22.84
C VAL A 774 14.23 6.70 23.44
N ALA A 775 15.35 7.13 24.01
CA ALA A 775 15.52 8.48 24.53
C ALA A 775 16.76 9.14 23.89
N LEU A 776 16.57 10.20 23.09
CA LEU A 776 17.64 10.85 22.33
C LEU A 776 17.30 12.30 21.96
N PRO A 777 18.28 13.14 21.59
CA PRO A 777 18.03 14.44 20.99
C PRO A 777 17.66 14.35 19.51
N LEU A 778 16.67 15.13 19.06
CA LEU A 778 16.34 15.38 17.67
C LEU A 778 16.83 16.76 17.23
N GLU A 779 17.31 16.87 16.00
CA GLU A 779 17.56 18.14 15.32
C GLU A 779 16.58 18.28 14.15
N ILE A 780 15.68 19.27 14.20
CA ILE A 780 14.68 19.55 13.17
C ILE A 780 15.11 20.79 12.40
N GLU A 781 15.17 20.69 11.07
CA GLU A 781 15.49 21.83 10.20
C GLU A 781 14.38 22.89 10.26
N GLY A 782 14.78 24.14 10.53
CA GLY A 782 13.92 25.29 10.80
C GLY A 782 14.24 25.92 12.16
N THR A 783 14.27 27.26 12.23
CA THR A 783 14.41 27.99 13.50
C THR A 783 13.04 28.50 13.95
N GLY A 784 12.62 28.14 15.16
CA GLY A 784 11.33 28.59 15.65
C GLY A 784 10.94 28.04 17.01
N ARG A 785 9.69 28.33 17.41
CA ARG A 785 9.07 27.72 18.59
C ARG A 785 8.64 26.30 18.25
N LEU A 786 8.92 25.35 19.14
CA LEU A 786 8.46 23.97 19.02
C LEU A 786 7.15 23.77 19.76
N GLU A 787 6.22 23.09 19.11
CA GLU A 787 4.92 22.69 19.66
C GLU A 787 4.73 21.18 19.52
N VAL A 788 4.15 20.54 20.53
CA VAL A 788 3.69 19.15 20.50
C VAL A 788 2.20 19.15 20.20
N LEU A 789 1.77 18.28 19.29
CA LEU A 789 0.38 18.06 18.93
C LEU A 789 -0.06 16.71 19.52
N ASP A 790 -0.88 16.76 20.57
CA ASP A 790 -1.43 15.56 21.21
C ASP A 790 -2.61 15.03 20.40
N LEU A 791 -2.42 13.90 19.73
CA LEU A 791 -3.45 13.29 18.88
C LEU A 791 -4.59 12.63 19.69
N ASP A 792 -4.35 12.25 20.95
CA ASP A 792 -5.38 11.66 21.81
C ASP A 792 -6.23 12.76 22.47
N ALA A 793 -5.59 13.83 22.95
CA ALA A 793 -6.27 14.94 23.64
C ALA A 793 -6.76 16.06 22.70
N GLY A 794 -6.21 16.17 21.49
CA GLY A 794 -6.50 17.27 20.56
C GLY A 794 -5.96 18.63 21.01
N THR A 795 -4.87 18.64 21.78
CA THR A 795 -4.24 19.85 22.33
C THR A 795 -2.92 20.16 21.64
N ILE A 796 -2.58 21.45 21.59
CA ILE A 796 -1.29 21.93 21.05
C ILE A 796 -0.54 22.66 22.17
N THR A 797 0.62 22.13 22.53
CA THR A 797 1.39 22.58 23.70
C THR A 797 2.79 23.02 23.28
N PRO A 798 3.18 24.29 23.49
CA PRO A 798 4.57 24.71 23.33
C PRO A 798 5.50 23.98 24.30
N VAL A 799 6.68 23.60 23.84
CA VAL A 799 7.68 22.90 24.67
C VAL A 799 9.04 23.60 24.61
N GLY A 800 9.88 23.36 25.62
CA GLY A 800 11.26 23.82 25.63
C GLY A 800 12.09 23.15 24.53
N ALA A 801 12.74 23.95 23.69
CA ALA A 801 13.65 23.52 22.63
C ALA A 801 14.73 24.60 22.41
N GLU A 802 15.89 24.19 21.91
CA GLU A 802 16.98 25.10 21.54
C GLU A 802 16.91 25.42 20.04
N ALA A 803 16.63 26.67 19.67
CA ALA A 803 16.58 27.10 18.27
C ALA A 803 17.79 27.97 17.93
N ALA A 804 18.63 27.51 17.01
CA ALA A 804 19.81 28.25 16.56
C ALA A 804 20.28 27.82 15.17
N ALA A 805 20.74 28.80 14.38
CA ALA A 805 21.45 28.58 13.13
C ALA A 805 20.71 27.69 12.09
N GLY A 806 19.39 27.87 11.96
CA GLY A 806 18.56 27.12 11.01
C GLY A 806 17.98 25.82 11.53
N VAL A 807 18.16 25.50 12.82
CA VAL A 807 17.78 24.20 13.42
C VAL A 807 17.11 24.42 14.78
N THR A 808 16.10 23.60 15.07
CA THR A 808 15.44 23.47 16.36
C THR A 808 15.79 22.11 16.97
N ARG A 809 16.43 22.10 18.14
CA ARG A 809 16.84 20.91 18.88
C ARG A 809 15.92 20.63 20.05
N VAL A 810 15.55 19.37 20.23
CA VAL A 810 14.67 18.94 21.32
C VAL A 810 15.05 17.55 21.81
N GLN A 811 14.85 17.26 23.09
CA GLN A 811 14.95 15.91 23.63
C GLN A 811 13.62 15.17 23.45
N VAL A 812 13.69 13.91 23.03
CA VAL A 812 12.52 13.04 22.91
C VAL A 812 12.76 11.71 23.62
N ALA A 813 11.70 11.20 24.23
CA ALA A 813 11.59 9.85 24.75
C ALA A 813 10.35 9.20 24.12
N LEU A 814 10.54 8.10 23.39
CA LEU A 814 9.48 7.35 22.71
C LEU A 814 9.38 5.96 23.34
N GLU A 815 8.18 5.55 23.74
CA GLU A 815 7.88 4.18 24.17
C GLU A 815 8.01 3.21 22.97
N PRO A 816 8.08 1.88 23.17
CA PRO A 816 7.93 0.92 22.09
C PRO A 816 6.64 1.18 21.30
N LEU A 817 6.70 1.19 19.96
CA LEU A 817 5.59 1.59 19.07
C LEU A 817 5.03 3.00 19.35
N GLY A 818 5.76 3.82 20.11
CA GLY A 818 5.39 5.19 20.46
C GLY A 818 5.64 6.17 19.31
N LEU A 819 4.79 7.20 19.25
CA LEU A 819 4.81 8.22 18.21
C LEU A 819 4.70 9.62 18.81
N ALA A 820 5.34 10.60 18.19
CA ALA A 820 5.17 12.01 18.52
C ALA A 820 4.93 12.86 17.25
N VAL A 821 4.04 13.84 17.36
CA VAL A 821 3.79 14.84 16.32
C VAL A 821 4.22 16.22 16.82
N LEU A 822 5.10 16.85 16.06
CA LEU A 822 5.75 18.11 16.38
C LEU A 822 5.48 19.14 15.29
N ARG A 823 5.46 20.42 15.68
CA ARG A 823 5.44 21.55 14.75
C ARG A 823 6.50 22.58 15.11
N VAL A 824 7.36 22.92 14.15
CA VAL A 824 8.27 24.07 14.23
C VAL A 824 7.58 25.27 13.60
N VAL A 825 7.22 26.25 14.42
CA VAL A 825 6.57 27.50 13.98
C VAL A 825 7.64 28.58 13.79
N PRO A 826 7.81 29.15 12.57
CA PRO A 826 8.79 30.19 12.30
C PRO A 826 8.59 31.44 13.19
N GLY A 827 9.68 32.05 13.65
CA GLY A 827 9.67 33.26 14.47
C GLY A 827 10.72 33.25 15.59
N GLU A 828 10.70 34.25 16.47
CA GLU A 828 11.68 34.30 17.57
C GLU A 828 11.55 33.09 18.50
N PRO A 829 12.68 32.48 18.92
CA PRO A 829 12.70 31.51 19.99
C PRO A 829 12.18 32.18 21.26
N GLY A 830 11.06 31.73 21.81
CA GLY A 830 10.50 32.27 23.05
C GLY A 830 10.16 31.16 24.03
N PRO A 831 10.43 31.30 25.34
CA PRO A 831 9.96 30.34 26.32
C PRO A 831 8.43 30.32 26.30
N GLY A 832 7.83 29.13 26.11
CA GLY A 832 6.39 28.97 26.19
C GLY A 832 5.89 29.14 27.62
N THR A 833 4.90 30.01 27.83
CA THR A 833 4.18 30.19 29.10
C THR A 833 3.00 29.21 29.27
N GLY A 834 3.12 27.98 28.77
CA GLY A 834 2.09 26.92 28.90
C GLY A 834 2.48 25.91 29.99
N GLU A 835 1.51 25.20 30.57
CA GLU A 835 1.74 24.21 31.65
C GLU A 835 2.76 23.15 31.22
N VAL A 836 3.95 23.27 31.79
CA VAL A 836 5.11 22.40 31.59
C VAL A 836 5.03 21.24 32.59
N ALA A 837 5.25 20.01 32.13
CA ALA A 837 5.50 18.89 33.02
C ALA A 837 6.92 18.99 33.61
N GLY A 838 7.01 19.20 34.92
CA GLY A 838 8.28 19.27 35.66
C GLY A 838 9.07 20.58 35.47
N ALA A 839 10.18 20.73 36.20
CA ALA A 839 10.95 21.97 36.27
C ALA A 839 11.69 22.40 34.97
N GLY A 840 11.52 21.66 33.84
CA GLY A 840 12.42 21.70 32.69
C GLY A 840 11.87 22.20 31.34
N GLY A 841 10.57 22.07 31.04
CA GLY A 841 10.01 22.47 29.74
C GLY A 841 9.40 21.34 28.89
N ALA A 842 9.23 20.13 29.43
CA ALA A 842 8.73 18.95 28.70
C ALA A 842 7.19 18.80 28.73
N CYS A 843 6.66 18.07 27.76
CA CYS A 843 5.25 17.68 27.61
C CYS A 843 5.18 16.16 27.39
N ALA A 844 4.33 15.48 28.17
CA ALA A 844 4.01 14.08 27.98
C ALA A 844 2.74 13.95 27.13
N VAL A 845 2.78 13.06 26.15
CA VAL A 845 1.64 12.63 25.33
C VAL A 845 1.60 11.11 25.31
N ALA A 846 0.54 10.52 24.74
CA ALA A 846 0.48 9.08 24.63
C ALA A 846 1.66 8.51 23.82
N GLY A 847 2.52 7.70 24.46
CA GLY A 847 3.65 7.03 23.81
C GLY A 847 4.94 7.84 23.76
N ALA A 848 4.94 9.08 24.26
CA ALA A 848 6.10 9.96 24.15
C ALA A 848 6.21 11.05 25.23
N VAL A 849 7.43 11.47 25.52
CA VAL A 849 7.73 12.69 26.29
C VAL A 849 8.67 13.57 25.47
N ILE A 850 8.34 14.84 25.31
CA ILE A 850 9.04 15.77 24.41
C ILE A 850 9.37 17.07 25.13
N GLY A 851 10.60 17.54 24.99
CA GLY A 851 11.05 18.84 25.51
C GLY A 851 12.22 18.71 26.47
N MET A 852 12.73 19.85 26.93
CA MET A 852 13.87 19.87 27.85
C MET A 852 13.55 19.11 29.15
N GLY A 853 14.36 18.09 29.48
CA GLY A 853 14.15 17.22 30.63
C GLY A 853 13.42 15.90 30.31
N ALA A 854 13.05 15.66 29.05
CA ALA A 854 12.31 14.46 28.66
C ALA A 854 13.09 13.16 28.91
N ILE A 855 14.41 13.20 28.77
CA ILE A 855 15.27 12.03 29.01
C ILE A 855 15.30 11.70 30.51
N GLU A 856 15.32 12.72 31.36
CA GLU A 856 15.35 12.59 32.81
C GLU A 856 13.99 12.21 33.40
N ALA A 857 12.89 12.55 32.73
CA ALA A 857 11.52 12.26 33.16
C ALA A 857 11.16 10.75 33.14
N LEU A 858 11.91 9.92 32.40
CA LEU A 858 11.72 8.47 32.30
C LEU A 858 12.01 7.67 33.59
N GLY A 859 12.33 8.32 34.72
CA GLY A 859 12.85 7.66 35.92
C GLY A 859 12.36 8.15 37.28
N ALA A 860 11.33 9.01 37.37
CA ALA A 860 10.82 9.45 38.67
C ALA A 860 9.83 8.41 39.24
N ALA A 861 10.34 7.45 40.02
CA ALA A 861 9.51 6.51 40.77
C ALA A 861 9.09 7.14 42.12
N GLY A 862 7.81 7.51 42.24
CA GLY A 862 7.16 7.75 43.53
C GLY A 862 6.78 6.44 44.23
N GLU A 863 6.53 6.47 45.54
CA GLU A 863 5.94 5.31 46.24
C GLU A 863 4.52 5.07 45.71
N GLU A 864 4.26 3.85 45.25
CA GLU A 864 2.97 3.43 44.71
C GLU A 864 1.84 3.60 45.75
N LEU A 865 0.73 4.21 45.32
CA LEU A 865 -0.49 4.31 46.10
C LEU A 865 -1.27 3.00 46.00
N ALA A 866 -1.67 2.43 47.14
CA ALA A 866 -2.33 1.13 47.16
C ALA A 866 -3.76 1.18 46.58
N LEU A 867 -4.05 0.25 45.66
CA LEU A 867 -5.37 -0.05 45.14
C LEU A 867 -5.95 -1.27 45.85
N VAL A 868 -7.06 -1.09 46.56
CA VAL A 868 -7.69 -2.09 47.43
C VAL A 868 -9.17 -2.32 47.07
N ASP A 869 -9.80 -3.31 47.71
CA ASP A 869 -11.23 -3.63 47.57
C ASP A 869 -11.71 -3.88 46.12
N TRP A 870 -10.90 -4.59 45.34
CA TRP A 870 -11.20 -4.91 43.95
C TRP A 870 -12.54 -5.67 43.79
N SER A 871 -13.25 -5.38 42.71
CA SER A 871 -14.36 -6.20 42.24
C SER A 871 -14.49 -6.13 40.72
N LEU A 872 -15.06 -7.18 40.12
CA LEU A 872 -15.32 -7.26 38.67
C LEU A 872 -16.79 -7.62 38.43
N THR A 873 -17.46 -6.87 37.56
CA THR A 873 -18.76 -7.25 37.00
C THR A 873 -18.64 -7.42 35.49
N VAL A 874 -18.98 -8.60 34.97
CA VAL A 874 -18.92 -8.90 33.53
C VAL A 874 -20.33 -9.03 32.95
N THR A 875 -20.57 -8.35 31.84
CA THR A 875 -21.71 -8.60 30.94
C THR A 875 -21.18 -9.34 29.73
N SER A 876 -21.61 -10.60 29.54
CA SER A 876 -21.16 -11.44 28.42
C SER A 876 -21.79 -11.03 27.09
N GLU A 877 -21.16 -11.46 26.00
CA GLU A 877 -21.71 -11.49 24.65
C GLU A 877 -21.76 -12.95 24.16
N GLU A 878 -22.97 -13.47 23.95
CA GLU A 878 -23.20 -14.88 23.62
C GLU A 878 -24.51 -15.08 22.83
N PRO A 879 -24.65 -16.18 22.04
CA PRO A 879 -25.83 -16.40 21.18
C PRO A 879 -27.18 -16.40 21.91
N GLY A 880 -27.18 -16.79 23.19
CA GLY A 880 -28.39 -16.84 24.04
C GLY A 880 -28.81 -15.49 24.62
N GLY A 881 -28.06 -14.42 24.33
CA GLY A 881 -28.20 -13.10 24.94
C GLY A 881 -27.28 -12.89 26.15
N PRO A 882 -27.03 -11.63 26.53
CA PRO A 882 -26.05 -11.28 27.56
C PRO A 882 -26.47 -11.76 28.96
N ARG A 883 -25.50 -12.21 29.75
CA ARG A 883 -25.67 -12.50 31.19
C ARG A 883 -24.69 -11.70 32.04
N THR A 884 -25.11 -11.35 33.25
CA THR A 884 -24.27 -10.63 34.22
C THR A 884 -23.62 -11.58 35.21
N ILE A 885 -22.30 -11.44 35.39
CA ILE A 885 -21.47 -12.25 36.29
C ILE A 885 -20.79 -11.29 37.27
N VAL A 886 -21.02 -11.46 38.57
CA VAL A 886 -20.46 -10.58 39.61
C VAL A 886 -19.40 -11.35 40.39
N LEU A 887 -18.19 -10.79 40.48
CA LEU A 887 -17.01 -11.39 41.09
C LEU A 887 -16.41 -10.43 42.14
N PRO A 888 -16.91 -10.45 43.38
CA PRO A 888 -16.33 -9.65 44.47
C PRO A 888 -14.90 -10.10 44.77
N GLY A 889 -13.98 -9.16 44.98
CA GLY A 889 -12.58 -9.44 45.27
C GLY A 889 -11.71 -9.74 44.04
N GLN A 890 -12.29 -9.84 42.84
CA GLN A 890 -11.54 -10.10 41.62
C GLN A 890 -10.86 -8.83 41.11
N GLY A 891 -9.53 -8.80 41.18
CA GLY A 891 -8.69 -7.76 40.60
C GLY A 891 -8.21 -8.11 39.18
N PRO A 892 -7.18 -7.39 38.68
CA PRO A 892 -6.53 -7.66 37.39
C PRO A 892 -6.08 -9.12 37.24
N GLY A 893 -6.18 -9.64 36.02
CA GLY A 893 -5.79 -11.00 35.64
C GLY A 893 -6.47 -11.48 34.35
N ASP A 894 -5.94 -12.56 33.78
CA ASP A 894 -6.48 -13.20 32.58
C ASP A 894 -7.79 -13.95 32.87
N TRP A 895 -8.87 -13.59 32.17
CA TRP A 895 -10.18 -14.22 32.32
C TRP A 895 -10.17 -15.73 32.04
N ARG A 896 -9.23 -16.24 31.24
CA ARG A 896 -9.04 -17.67 30.99
C ARG A 896 -8.72 -18.45 32.26
N GLU A 897 -8.12 -17.80 33.25
CA GLU A 897 -7.76 -18.40 34.54
C GLU A 897 -8.91 -18.33 35.56
N VAL A 898 -9.96 -17.55 35.28
CA VAL A 898 -11.16 -17.43 36.12
C VAL A 898 -12.22 -18.42 35.61
N PRO A 899 -12.55 -19.49 36.36
CA PRO A 899 -13.33 -20.61 35.82
C PRO A 899 -14.69 -20.26 35.19
N VAL A 900 -15.37 -19.21 35.67
CA VAL A 900 -16.68 -18.77 35.15
C VAL A 900 -16.56 -17.83 33.94
N LEU A 901 -15.37 -17.28 33.67
CA LEU A 901 -15.09 -16.36 32.57
C LEU A 901 -14.24 -16.97 31.44
N LYS A 902 -13.76 -18.21 31.61
CA LYS A 902 -12.75 -18.80 30.72
C LYS A 902 -13.08 -18.77 29.20
N ASP A 903 -14.37 -18.85 28.88
CA ASP A 903 -14.92 -18.91 27.52
C ASP A 903 -15.77 -17.65 27.21
N VAL A 904 -15.65 -16.59 28.02
CA VAL A 904 -16.50 -15.40 27.94
C VAL A 904 -15.79 -14.29 27.19
N SER A 905 -16.49 -13.70 26.22
CA SER A 905 -16.22 -12.36 25.68
C SER A 905 -17.29 -11.40 26.20
N GLY A 906 -16.99 -10.10 26.27
CA GLY A 906 -17.97 -9.08 26.64
C GLY A 906 -17.35 -7.81 27.23
N THR A 907 -18.05 -7.21 28.18
CA THR A 907 -17.62 -6.00 28.90
C THR A 907 -17.43 -6.32 30.38
N GLY A 908 -16.25 -6.06 30.91
CA GLY A 908 -15.93 -6.21 32.33
C GLY A 908 -15.64 -4.88 32.99
N VAL A 909 -16.36 -4.55 34.05
CA VAL A 909 -16.18 -3.34 34.84
C VAL A 909 -15.46 -3.69 36.13
N TYR A 910 -14.22 -3.26 36.24
CA TYR A 910 -13.43 -3.36 37.46
C TYR A 910 -13.64 -2.12 38.32
N GLN A 911 -13.72 -2.28 39.63
CA GLN A 911 -13.71 -1.17 40.58
C GLN A 911 -12.62 -1.40 41.62
N ALA A 912 -11.84 -0.36 41.91
CA ALA A 912 -10.82 -0.36 42.96
C ALA A 912 -10.90 0.94 43.77
N ARG A 913 -10.69 0.83 45.08
CA ARG A 913 -10.61 1.99 45.98
C ARG A 913 -9.14 2.35 46.23
N VAL A 914 -8.82 3.64 46.22
CA VAL A 914 -7.49 4.13 46.59
C VAL A 914 -7.38 4.21 48.12
N GLU A 915 -6.36 3.58 48.70
CA GLU A 915 -6.13 3.63 50.13
C GLU A 915 -5.42 4.93 50.53
N LEU A 916 -6.14 5.81 51.26
CA LEU A 916 -5.55 7.02 51.85
C LEU A 916 -5.10 6.72 53.28
N GLY A 917 -3.79 6.75 53.53
CA GLY A 917 -3.22 6.60 54.87
C GLY A 917 -3.73 7.66 55.87
N VAL A 918 -3.44 7.47 57.16
CA VAL A 918 -4.02 8.22 58.32
C VAL A 918 -3.66 9.74 58.38
N GLY A 919 -3.04 10.31 57.35
CA GLY A 919 -2.61 11.72 57.26
C GLY A 919 -3.44 12.56 56.29
N GLY A 920 -4.67 12.92 56.66
CA GLY A 920 -5.74 13.41 55.78
C GLY A 920 -5.47 14.60 54.82
N ASP A 921 -4.48 15.47 55.08
CA ASP A 921 -4.14 16.57 54.15
C ASP A 921 -2.93 16.25 53.26
N ALA A 922 -1.92 15.55 53.77
CA ALA A 922 -0.75 15.14 52.99
C ALA A 922 -1.07 13.99 52.01
N ALA A 923 -1.94 13.04 52.42
CA ALA A 923 -2.41 11.96 51.56
C ALA A 923 -3.33 12.46 50.44
N ARG A 924 -4.11 13.54 50.68
CA ARG A 924 -4.91 14.18 49.61
C ARG A 924 -4.05 14.98 48.64
N ALA A 925 -2.96 15.59 49.11
CA ALA A 925 -2.01 16.27 48.23
C ALA A 925 -1.31 15.28 47.27
N ALA A 926 -0.99 14.07 47.73
CA ALA A 926 -0.40 13.01 46.91
C ALA A 926 -1.34 12.46 45.82
N LEU A 927 -2.65 12.69 45.92
CA LEU A 927 -3.60 12.30 44.86
C LEU A 927 -3.56 13.23 43.65
N ALA A 928 -3.20 14.50 43.82
CA ALA A 928 -3.45 15.53 42.80
C ALA A 928 -2.78 15.23 41.46
N ASP A 929 -1.57 14.65 41.51
CA ASP A 929 -0.74 14.36 40.35
C ASP A 929 -0.72 12.86 40.00
N ALA A 930 -1.55 12.04 40.65
CA ALA A 930 -1.52 10.60 40.49
C ALA A 930 -1.84 10.12 39.06
N VAL A 931 -1.05 9.16 38.58
CA VAL A 931 -1.15 8.52 37.26
C VAL A 931 -1.40 7.03 37.43
N LEU A 932 -2.47 6.55 36.81
CA LEU A 932 -2.80 5.13 36.74
C LEU A 932 -2.08 4.50 35.54
N ARG A 933 -1.24 3.50 35.80
CA ARG A 933 -0.65 2.61 34.78
C ARG A 933 -1.52 1.36 34.67
N LEU A 934 -2.07 1.09 33.49
CA LEU A 934 -3.00 -0.03 33.28
C LEU A 934 -2.32 -1.40 33.07
N GLY A 935 -1.03 -1.42 32.74
CA GLY A 935 -0.35 -2.64 32.32
C GLY A 935 -0.92 -3.21 31.02
N GLU A 936 -0.83 -4.52 30.82
CA GLU A 936 -1.32 -5.19 29.60
C GLU A 936 -2.87 -5.28 29.58
N LEU A 937 -3.46 -5.11 28.39
CA LEU A 937 -4.91 -5.14 28.16
C LEU A 937 -5.31 -6.27 27.20
N GLY A 938 -6.21 -7.15 27.65
CA GLY A 938 -6.89 -8.14 26.82
C GLY A 938 -8.13 -7.55 26.12
N GLY A 939 -7.96 -6.42 25.43
CA GLY A 939 -9.05 -5.65 24.81
C GLY A 939 -8.77 -4.14 24.77
N SER A 940 -9.80 -3.33 24.98
CA SER A 940 -9.69 -1.87 25.14
C SER A 940 -10.28 -1.43 26.48
N ALA A 941 -9.80 -0.32 27.04
CA ALA A 941 -10.21 0.14 28.36
C ALA A 941 -10.80 1.55 28.37
N LEU A 942 -11.66 1.87 29.33
CA LEU A 942 -12.10 3.22 29.65
C LEU A 942 -12.06 3.39 31.17
N VAL A 943 -11.38 4.44 31.63
CA VAL A 943 -11.19 4.69 33.06
C VAL A 943 -12.13 5.79 33.51
N ARG A 944 -12.81 5.61 34.65
CA ARG A 944 -13.67 6.63 35.26
C ARG A 944 -13.31 6.89 36.71
N VAL A 945 -13.39 8.15 37.12
CA VAL A 945 -13.28 8.58 38.51
C VAL A 945 -14.35 9.63 38.77
N GLY A 946 -15.37 9.27 39.55
CA GLY A 946 -16.58 10.07 39.68
C GLY A 946 -17.24 10.29 38.31
N ASP A 947 -17.53 11.54 37.96
CA ASP A 947 -18.16 11.91 36.68
C ASP A 947 -17.14 12.13 35.54
N ARG A 948 -15.84 11.89 35.77
CA ARG A 948 -14.78 12.11 34.78
C ARG A 948 -14.37 10.80 34.13
N GLU A 949 -14.34 10.81 32.79
CA GLU A 949 -13.87 9.70 31.96
C GLU A 949 -12.50 10.01 31.36
N PHE A 950 -11.68 8.97 31.22
CA PHE A 950 -10.35 9.01 30.62
C PHE A 950 -10.19 7.84 29.66
N GLY A 951 -10.09 8.14 28.37
CA GLY A 951 -9.99 7.14 27.31
C GLY A 951 -11.06 7.32 26.22
N PRO A 952 -11.34 6.26 25.43
CA PRO A 952 -10.83 4.90 25.61
C PRO A 952 -9.32 4.80 25.41
N VAL A 953 -8.69 3.92 26.19
CA VAL A 953 -7.28 3.56 26.13
C VAL A 953 -7.10 2.39 25.17
N LEU A 954 -6.27 2.60 24.15
CA LEU A 954 -6.10 1.70 23.02
C LEU A 954 -4.63 1.27 22.85
N ARG A 955 -3.94 1.09 23.97
CA ARG A 955 -2.53 0.67 24.03
C ARG A 955 -2.22 0.07 25.40
N ASP A 956 -1.24 -0.81 25.43
CA ASP A 956 -0.74 -1.39 26.67
C ASP A 956 0.05 -0.36 27.48
N ASP A 957 0.12 -0.61 28.79
CA ASP A 957 0.90 0.12 29.79
C ASP A 957 0.67 1.64 29.77
N ALA A 958 -0.54 2.05 29.37
CA ALA A 958 -0.92 3.44 29.25
C ALA A 958 -0.89 4.14 30.61
N ALA A 959 -0.30 5.33 30.62
CA ALA A 959 -0.38 6.28 31.73
C ALA A 959 -1.67 7.13 31.61
N VAL A 960 -2.52 7.08 32.63
CA VAL A 960 -3.80 7.80 32.70
C VAL A 960 -3.79 8.78 33.88
N PRO A 961 -3.79 10.11 33.65
CA PRO A 961 -3.64 11.12 34.71
C PRO A 961 -4.94 11.34 35.50
N VAL A 962 -5.28 10.38 36.36
CA VAL A 962 -6.53 10.36 37.15
C VAL A 962 -6.50 11.26 38.38
N GLY A 963 -5.33 11.77 38.76
CA GLY A 963 -5.09 12.41 40.06
C GLY A 963 -6.01 13.58 40.39
N SER A 964 -6.18 14.51 39.45
CA SER A 964 -7.08 15.66 39.63
C SER A 964 -8.54 15.25 39.87
N ALA A 965 -9.00 14.13 39.30
CA ALA A 965 -10.34 13.60 39.54
C ALA A 965 -10.44 12.93 40.91
N LEU A 966 -9.41 12.17 41.31
CA LEU A 966 -9.33 11.55 42.63
C LEU A 966 -9.31 12.59 43.75
N ALA A 967 -8.51 13.65 43.58
CA ALA A 967 -8.44 14.76 44.52
C ALA A 967 -9.79 15.50 44.63
N ALA A 968 -10.51 15.68 43.52
CA ALA A 968 -11.84 16.29 43.52
C ALA A 968 -12.88 15.43 44.23
N ALA A 969 -12.89 14.11 43.98
CA ALA A 969 -13.77 13.16 44.66
C ALA A 969 -13.52 13.16 46.18
N ALA A 970 -12.25 13.07 46.58
CA ALA A 970 -11.85 13.13 47.99
C ALA A 970 -12.24 14.47 48.65
N ALA A 971 -12.08 15.59 47.95
CA ALA A 971 -12.48 16.92 48.42
C ALA A 971 -14.01 17.05 48.57
N ALA A 972 -14.80 16.34 47.76
CA ALA A 972 -16.25 16.27 47.86
C ALA A 972 -16.75 15.31 48.96
N GLY A 973 -15.83 14.65 49.69
CA GLY A 973 -16.17 13.66 50.72
C GLY A 973 -16.65 12.31 50.17
N GLN A 974 -16.37 12.04 48.91
CA GLN A 974 -16.62 10.75 48.26
C GLN A 974 -15.40 9.82 48.43
N ASP A 975 -15.62 8.51 48.43
CA ASP A 975 -14.51 7.55 48.39
C ASP A 975 -13.78 7.67 47.05
N PRO A 976 -12.43 7.71 47.03
CA PRO A 976 -11.66 7.77 45.80
C PRO A 976 -11.68 6.41 45.10
N ILE A 977 -12.69 6.18 44.27
CA ILE A 977 -12.89 4.95 43.51
C ILE A 977 -12.48 5.18 42.05
N ILE A 978 -11.73 4.22 41.52
CA ILE A 978 -11.40 4.11 40.10
C ILE A 978 -12.23 2.97 39.53
N GLU A 979 -12.98 3.27 38.46
CA GLU A 979 -13.64 2.27 37.63
C GLU A 979 -12.84 2.08 36.33
N ILE A 980 -12.64 0.83 35.92
CA ILE A 980 -11.93 0.47 34.69
C ILE A 980 -12.84 -0.48 33.90
N GLU A 981 -13.48 0.03 32.86
CA GLU A 981 -14.29 -0.75 31.93
C GLU A 981 -13.39 -1.34 30.84
N VAL A 982 -13.31 -2.66 30.74
CA VAL A 982 -12.57 -3.39 29.70
C VAL A 982 -13.54 -4.07 28.74
N ARG A 983 -13.36 -3.87 27.45
CA ARG A 983 -14.14 -4.48 26.37
C ARG A 983 -13.26 -5.42 25.55
N THR A 984 -13.65 -6.69 25.51
CA THR A 984 -12.85 -7.76 24.90
C THR A 984 -13.11 -7.92 23.40
N THR A 985 -12.26 -8.69 22.72
CA THR A 985 -12.57 -9.24 21.40
C THR A 985 -13.65 -10.35 21.51
N LEU A 986 -14.17 -10.84 20.39
CA LEU A 986 -15.18 -11.91 20.33
C LEU A 986 -14.60 -13.33 20.30
N ARG A 987 -13.27 -13.47 20.25
CA ARG A 987 -12.55 -14.73 20.03
C ARG A 987 -13.02 -15.88 20.93
N ASN A 988 -13.08 -15.65 22.24
CA ASN A 988 -13.37 -16.72 23.20
C ASN A 988 -14.84 -17.18 23.12
N ALA A 989 -15.80 -16.25 23.04
CA ALA A 989 -17.21 -16.61 22.89
C ALA A 989 -17.51 -17.29 21.55
N THR A 990 -16.87 -16.85 20.45
CA THR A 990 -17.06 -17.46 19.12
C THR A 990 -16.47 -18.87 19.03
N LEU A 991 -15.35 -19.13 19.73
CA LEU A 991 -14.80 -20.47 19.88
C LEU A 991 -15.75 -21.37 20.67
N ALA A 992 -16.28 -20.89 21.78
CA ALA A 992 -17.23 -21.63 22.61
C ALA A 992 -18.54 -21.98 21.87
N ALA A 993 -18.93 -21.15 20.90
CA ALA A 993 -20.13 -21.32 20.09
C ALA A 993 -19.90 -22.09 18.77
N ASP A 994 -18.69 -22.60 18.48
CA ASP A 994 -18.34 -23.35 17.25
C ASP A 994 -18.66 -22.56 15.95
N VAL A 995 -18.39 -21.25 15.95
CA VAL A 995 -18.71 -20.35 14.81
C VAL A 995 -17.74 -20.52 13.63
N TYR A 996 -16.52 -20.99 13.86
CA TYR A 996 -15.48 -21.04 12.85
C TYR A 996 -15.78 -22.05 11.75
N MET A 997 -15.48 -21.64 10.51
CA MET A 997 -15.73 -22.48 9.35
C MET A 997 -14.88 -23.75 9.38
N LYS A 998 -15.45 -24.86 8.87
CA LYS A 998 -14.76 -26.15 8.73
C LYS A 998 -14.43 -26.39 7.26
N GLY A 999 -13.27 -26.98 6.99
CA GLY A 999 -12.86 -27.33 5.62
C GLY A 999 -11.42 -26.95 5.30
N PRO A 1000 -11.02 -26.99 4.01
CA PRO A 1000 -9.63 -26.81 3.59
C PRO A 1000 -9.04 -25.42 3.84
N TRP A 1001 -9.90 -24.42 4.09
CA TRP A 1001 -9.50 -23.04 4.43
C TRP A 1001 -9.75 -22.70 5.90
N ALA A 1002 -10.06 -23.71 6.74
CA ALA A 1002 -10.19 -23.49 8.17
C ALA A 1002 -8.81 -23.14 8.75
N VAL A 1003 -8.74 -22.02 9.46
CA VAL A 1003 -7.57 -21.61 10.23
C VAL A 1003 -7.79 -22.07 11.68
N GLU A 1004 -6.74 -22.58 12.31
CA GLU A 1004 -6.81 -22.95 13.73
C GLU A 1004 -6.68 -21.69 14.58
N HIS A 1005 -7.63 -21.48 15.51
CA HIS A 1005 -7.68 -20.30 16.35
C HIS A 1005 -7.63 -20.67 17.84
N PRO A 1006 -6.62 -20.24 18.60
CA PRO A 1006 -6.58 -20.46 20.04
C PRO A 1006 -7.45 -19.44 20.81
N SER A 1007 -7.82 -19.77 22.04
CA SER A 1007 -8.37 -18.78 22.98
C SER A 1007 -7.31 -17.75 23.38
N VAL A 1008 -7.73 -16.53 23.64
CA VAL A 1008 -6.84 -15.38 23.87
C VAL A 1008 -7.04 -14.77 25.26
N PRO A 1009 -5.99 -14.14 25.83
CA PRO A 1009 -6.14 -13.41 27.08
C PRO A 1009 -7.19 -12.30 26.96
N HIS A 1010 -8.10 -12.24 27.93
CA HIS A 1010 -9.11 -11.18 28.04
C HIS A 1010 -9.08 -10.56 29.43
N GLY A 1011 -9.45 -9.27 29.52
CA GLY A 1011 -9.56 -8.54 30.79
C GLY A 1011 -8.44 -7.52 31.01
N LEU A 1012 -8.40 -6.98 32.23
CA LEU A 1012 -7.32 -6.11 32.71
C LEU A 1012 -6.18 -7.00 33.17
N LEU A 1013 -5.18 -7.26 32.33
CA LEU A 1013 -4.14 -8.27 32.61
C LEU A 1013 -3.11 -7.74 33.62
N GLY A 1014 -2.80 -6.43 33.56
CA GLY A 1014 -1.94 -5.74 34.52
C GLY A 1014 -0.43 -5.93 34.27
N PRO A 1015 0.43 -5.64 35.27
CA PRO A 1015 0.08 -5.09 36.58
C PRO A 1015 -0.53 -3.69 36.47
N VAL A 1016 -1.47 -3.37 37.37
CA VAL A 1016 -2.07 -2.05 37.46
C VAL A 1016 -1.49 -1.32 38.66
N CYS A 1017 -0.91 -0.15 38.44
CA CYS A 1017 -0.23 0.63 39.47
C CYS A 1017 -0.76 2.06 39.50
N LEU A 1018 -0.84 2.67 40.69
CA LEU A 1018 -1.16 4.09 40.85
C LEU A 1018 0.08 4.80 41.40
N LEU A 1019 0.69 5.65 40.56
CA LEU A 1019 1.94 6.35 40.87
C LEU A 1019 1.65 7.83 41.17
N PRO A 1020 2.24 8.44 42.21
CA PRO A 1020 2.03 9.84 42.55
C PRO A 1020 2.81 10.83 41.68
#